data_AF-A0A8T4MJB8-F1
#
_entry.id   AF-A0A8T4MJB8-F1
#
_cell.length_a   1.000
_cell.length_b   1.000
_cell.length_c   1.000
_cell.angle_alpha   90.00
_cell.angle_beta   90.00
_cell.angle_gamma   90.00
#
_symmetry.space_group_name_H-M   'P 1'
#
loop_
_entity.id
_entity.type
_entity.pdbx_description
1 polymer ?
#
loop_
_entity_poly.entity_id
_entity_poly.type
_entity_poly.pdbx_seq_one_letter_code
_entity_poly.pdbx_strand_id
1 'polypeptide(L)'
;MIKRGFVVILFLLLLIFNLNFILASSGPMDNEFKKLANYAGEYETGNIDYVQLLIYISSIREKMNENLGASGKEMGGILKEEQLKSFLGTPTEETKWVWSESEEKEKKLDNPVPAWRKIIFDGRKIQIRLNAWPNIFSKKEFKEDNEDQKDKNKELEDLVGKLVYRLNFEIEFKRPEEQLNIQEKINEIKEIAQDFSLDSSSENAENLAKQSVTAEKTFKSYFEQSGEKCEDVMASIFGTENKKQTQKLLVQEINFCEGDNFEVIARLEMCDECEWNWINIDFRFEGRGPGFKIKEGKMNQPSPDKYQNMGVGEFEAEVKSIIDKIKQSCGNKDFDSIINAKSELWPLNDAWSQKSNDVWKELDKIYESQRKSMTQEQRQEFDQNYGWIKQEQEKNKKAKDLMKSNYESRKQFYSNLFSGYDIKESYYTQVEFQKRLIEEFKERGEEICNNNQDDNNNNQIDCADEQCGGKICGKGKNIQEGNETNETEVDFYCIEGECKAKEEIKEVIRNVSVICQALPSVNCSEGSKAFFSRYDNTNCPIETSCLKETDSCNVNEDCIQPACGIAECRENKCEVTQLTECRELECIEGDERICESDGRIVEICNNGFWEKTGECEQTPEIRNETIVGNECLSASDCGNDNICNNGMCQVLPQVIITEPVEEVLIGEKEQEQQTEEQTQEQNQQESNPIQEETAGTEQSPSESETTSESTSESTSGPSSSQETSVTGKVITGFDTEESNPSQELTSSPESNQQNQQSENQESNQQNQQSENQESNQQNPPNNQPSEQNKEDNKNKDDERRREEDKERRDEENERRNKENKERCEKECKRPCIEKCIRTECGEELKCVVEEAQKKCEESCKAEDDCIEKCSKGGDWWKEFENKDEHKEEKGVFQVGGSCRTSQGKTEGFIWFGGWGDPFQQIQNLKNKYYSGGDADWCKYDFENLKKQRQEFEKGFNQEFVTWFFEKYLTNSAENWEQSVSGIFELYWKDVENSREMAYRMQCLGLDNLPDVNLVNVKYESEYGSIEFWEEIKTVKLEGMDKEVQIVSPYMKVWVFPSKEFIIYEMKKSMKNHEFPGSSEEKTERKNQEGPTAEEREQIKQDKNFMEKIKEISKSYGGNIDGVIRIIDNGTTVFNLYAQVNENDIIKIEPMPPEEVPQEDVRIEIEFQKIYDMIHMEEKDMKGQRTESPPWDKKAQPIQKIKETVNNVKMFFKVRDMLNSAKVYPEAKEKEARSKK
;
A
#
# COMPACT_ATOMS: atom_id res chain seq x y z
N MET A 1 -65.45 15.12 8.23
CA MET A 1 -64.13 14.47 8.19
C MET A 1 -63.22 15.03 7.09
N ILE A 2 -63.65 15.09 5.82
CA ILE A 2 -62.85 15.50 4.64
C ILE A 2 -61.84 16.65 4.89
N LYS A 3 -62.25 17.77 5.51
CA LYS A 3 -61.35 18.92 5.78
C LYS A 3 -60.12 18.64 6.66
N ARG A 4 -60.06 17.53 7.43
CA ARG A 4 -58.84 17.17 8.19
C ARG A 4 -57.85 16.35 7.36
N GLY A 5 -58.33 15.48 6.46
CA GLY A 5 -57.46 14.69 5.59
C GLY A 5 -56.65 15.57 4.62
N PHE A 6 -57.30 16.58 4.04
CA PHE A 6 -56.64 17.48 3.09
C PHE A 6 -55.48 18.29 3.70
N VAL A 7 -55.59 18.70 4.97
CA VAL A 7 -54.50 19.41 5.67
C VAL A 7 -53.31 18.48 5.94
N VAL A 8 -53.56 17.22 6.34
CA VAL A 8 -52.50 16.24 6.55
C VAL A 8 -51.80 15.88 5.24
N ILE A 9 -52.55 15.73 4.14
CA ILE A 9 -51.99 15.48 2.81
C ILE A 9 -51.16 16.68 2.33
N LEU A 10 -51.63 17.92 2.53
CA LEU A 10 -50.87 19.12 2.17
C LEU A 10 -49.58 19.25 3.01
N PHE A 11 -49.62 18.90 4.29
CA PHE A 11 -48.45 18.93 5.17
C PHE A 11 -47.43 17.84 4.83
N LEU A 12 -47.91 16.64 4.43
CA LEU A 12 -47.05 15.58 3.89
C LEU A 12 -46.43 15.97 2.54
N LEU A 13 -47.18 16.60 1.63
CA LEU A 13 -46.65 17.11 0.37
C LEU A 13 -45.60 18.21 0.59
N LEU A 14 -45.81 19.11 1.55
CA LEU A 14 -44.80 20.11 1.97
C LEU A 14 -43.56 19.45 2.57
N LEU A 15 -43.71 18.42 3.42
CA LEU A 15 -42.59 17.65 3.95
C LEU A 15 -41.79 16.96 2.82
N ILE A 16 -42.47 16.35 1.85
CA ILE A 16 -41.83 15.69 0.70
C ILE A 16 -41.15 16.72 -0.22
N PHE A 17 -41.76 17.87 -0.49
CA PHE A 17 -41.12 18.94 -1.25
C PHE A 17 -39.88 19.52 -0.55
N ASN A 18 -39.95 19.73 0.77
CA ASN A 18 -38.82 20.24 1.56
C ASN A 18 -37.69 19.19 1.67
N LEU A 19 -38.02 17.90 1.82
CA LEU A 19 -37.03 16.81 1.81
C LEU A 19 -36.34 16.70 0.44
N ASN A 20 -37.07 16.83 -0.66
CA ASN A 20 -36.48 16.81 -2.00
C ASN A 20 -35.58 18.03 -2.27
N PHE A 21 -35.89 19.20 -1.71
CA PHE A 21 -35.04 20.40 -1.84
C PHE A 21 -33.69 20.28 -1.12
N ILE A 22 -33.63 19.50 -0.02
CA ILE A 22 -32.38 19.25 0.74
C ILE A 22 -31.43 18.29 -0.02
N LEU A 23 -31.96 17.47 -0.94
CA LEU A 23 -31.19 16.46 -1.70
C LEU A 23 -30.78 16.91 -3.11
N ALA A 24 -31.30 18.05 -3.60
CA ALA A 24 -31.11 18.48 -4.99
C ALA A 24 -29.95 19.46 -5.21
N SER A 25 -29.38 20.05 -4.16
CA SER A 25 -28.19 20.90 -4.26
C SER A 25 -26.92 20.07 -4.13
N SER A 26 -26.47 19.45 -5.24
CA SER A 26 -25.05 19.07 -5.35
C SER A 26 -24.22 20.33 -5.16
N GLY A 27 -23.29 20.32 -4.20
CA GLY A 27 -22.68 21.54 -3.69
C GLY A 27 -21.85 22.28 -4.74
N PRO A 28 -21.55 23.58 -4.54
CA PRO A 28 -20.63 24.28 -5.44
C PRO A 28 -19.28 23.55 -5.57
N MET A 29 -18.84 22.86 -4.52
CA MET A 29 -17.66 21.99 -4.51
C MET A 29 -17.75 20.82 -5.51
N ASP A 30 -18.92 20.17 -5.68
CA ASP A 30 -19.08 19.08 -6.65
C ASP A 30 -18.89 19.54 -8.09
N ASN A 31 -19.20 20.81 -8.38
CA ASN A 31 -18.99 21.39 -9.70
C ASN A 31 -17.50 21.70 -9.94
N GLU A 32 -16.76 22.15 -8.93
CA GLU A 32 -15.31 22.32 -9.04
C GLU A 32 -14.57 20.98 -9.13
N PHE A 33 -15.01 19.93 -8.43
CA PHE A 33 -14.50 18.57 -8.62
C PHE A 33 -14.76 18.03 -10.05
N LYS A 34 -15.97 18.20 -10.58
CA LYS A 34 -16.29 17.80 -11.97
C LYS A 34 -15.44 18.56 -13.00
N LYS A 35 -15.19 19.86 -12.80
CA LYS A 35 -14.28 20.64 -13.65
C LYS A 35 -12.84 20.11 -13.58
N LEU A 36 -12.33 19.84 -12.38
CA LEU A 36 -10.97 19.30 -12.20
C LEU A 36 -10.80 17.98 -12.95
N ALA A 37 -11.74 17.06 -12.77
CA ALA A 37 -11.73 15.78 -13.46
C ALA A 37 -11.92 15.91 -14.99
N ASN A 38 -12.66 16.91 -15.46
CA ASN A 38 -12.73 17.23 -16.89
C ASN A 38 -11.36 17.68 -17.44
N TYR A 39 -10.71 18.66 -16.80
CA TYR A 39 -9.38 19.12 -17.23
C TYR A 39 -8.31 18.02 -17.13
N ALA A 40 -8.38 17.17 -16.12
CA ALA A 40 -7.52 16.00 -16.00
C ALA A 40 -7.78 14.98 -17.13
N GLY A 41 -9.05 14.77 -17.53
CA GLY A 41 -9.42 14.00 -18.72
C GLY A 41 -8.95 14.63 -20.04
N GLU A 42 -8.92 15.96 -20.13
CA GLU A 42 -8.33 16.70 -21.26
C GLU A 42 -6.80 16.51 -21.33
N TYR A 43 -6.10 16.38 -20.20
CA TYR A 43 -4.68 15.99 -20.17
C TYR A 43 -4.46 14.50 -20.51
N GLU A 44 -5.34 13.60 -20.04
CA GLU A 44 -5.31 12.18 -20.43
C GLU A 44 -5.48 12.00 -21.95
N THR A 45 -6.38 12.77 -22.58
CA THR A 45 -6.55 12.77 -24.04
C THR A 45 -5.47 13.56 -24.80
N GLY A 46 -4.73 14.45 -24.13
CA GLY A 46 -3.73 15.32 -24.74
C GLY A 46 -4.29 16.58 -25.41
N ASN A 47 -5.53 16.97 -25.07
CA ASN A 47 -6.15 18.22 -25.49
C ASN A 47 -5.55 19.45 -24.77
N ILE A 48 -5.00 19.25 -23.56
CA ILE A 48 -4.22 20.26 -22.81
C ILE A 48 -2.90 19.65 -22.32
N ASP A 49 -1.89 20.51 -22.10
CA ASP A 49 -0.61 20.11 -21.51
C ASP A 49 -0.64 20.15 -19.96
N TYR A 50 0.44 19.67 -19.33
CA TYR A 50 0.57 19.58 -17.87
C TYR A 50 0.60 20.96 -17.17
N VAL A 51 1.13 21.98 -17.84
CA VAL A 51 1.26 23.35 -17.33
C VAL A 51 -0.08 24.08 -17.44
N GLN A 52 -0.84 23.85 -18.51
CA GLN A 52 -2.25 24.24 -18.61
C GLN A 52 -3.12 23.56 -17.53
N LEU A 53 -2.93 22.26 -17.29
CA LEU A 53 -3.61 21.54 -16.20
C LEU A 53 -3.33 22.17 -14.82
N LEU A 54 -2.08 22.54 -14.54
CA LEU A 54 -1.70 23.24 -13.30
C LEU A 54 -2.35 24.63 -13.17
N ILE A 55 -2.50 25.39 -14.25
CA ILE A 55 -3.27 26.66 -14.25
C ILE A 55 -4.74 26.42 -13.85
N TYR A 56 -5.40 25.43 -14.45
CA TYR A 56 -6.78 25.10 -14.11
C TYR A 56 -6.93 24.61 -12.67
N ILE A 57 -5.99 23.78 -12.19
CA ILE A 57 -5.91 23.32 -10.79
C ILE A 57 -5.80 24.51 -9.83
N SER A 58 -4.96 25.51 -10.14
CA SER A 58 -4.85 26.74 -9.33
C SER A 58 -6.19 27.48 -9.23
N SER A 59 -6.84 27.76 -10.37
CA SER A 59 -8.12 28.48 -10.39
C SER A 59 -9.23 27.73 -9.66
N ILE A 60 -9.23 26.38 -9.74
CA ILE A 60 -10.16 25.51 -8.99
C ILE A 60 -9.86 25.54 -7.49
N ARG A 61 -8.59 25.50 -7.08
CA ARG A 61 -8.17 25.58 -5.68
C ARG A 61 -8.59 26.92 -5.05
N GLU A 62 -8.44 28.04 -5.79
CA GLU A 62 -8.87 29.35 -5.32
C GLU A 62 -10.40 29.43 -5.19
N LYS A 63 -11.17 28.95 -6.18
CA LYS A 63 -12.63 28.85 -6.12
C LYS A 63 -13.13 27.94 -5.00
N MET A 64 -12.43 26.85 -4.70
CA MET A 64 -12.75 25.99 -3.57
C MET A 64 -12.49 26.70 -2.25
N ASN A 65 -11.37 27.40 -2.10
CA ASN A 65 -11.10 28.24 -0.93
C ASN A 65 -12.18 29.32 -0.73
N GLU A 66 -12.60 30.01 -1.80
CA GLU A 66 -13.73 30.97 -1.77
C GLU A 66 -15.04 30.30 -1.31
N ASN A 67 -15.42 29.17 -1.93
CA ASN A 67 -16.65 28.43 -1.62
C ASN A 67 -16.69 27.87 -0.19
N LEU A 68 -15.51 27.54 0.38
CA LEU A 68 -15.37 27.10 1.77
C LEU A 68 -15.41 28.27 2.77
N GLY A 69 -15.27 29.52 2.33
CA GLY A 69 -15.13 30.69 3.19
C GLY A 69 -13.75 30.83 3.82
N ALA A 70 -12.69 30.52 3.07
CA ALA A 70 -11.31 30.69 3.53
C ALA A 70 -10.97 32.17 3.78
N SER A 71 -10.27 32.45 4.88
CA SER A 71 -9.78 33.81 5.17
C SER A 71 -8.50 34.11 4.37
N GLY A 72 -8.42 35.30 3.77
CA GLY A 72 -7.20 35.83 3.15
C GLY A 72 -6.77 35.14 1.86
N LYS A 73 -7.24 35.64 0.70
CA LYS A 73 -6.78 35.21 -0.64
C LYS A 73 -5.26 35.24 -0.79
N GLU A 74 -4.62 36.34 -0.38
CA GLU A 74 -3.17 36.54 -0.44
C GLU A 74 -2.36 35.45 0.30
N MET A 75 -2.99 34.79 1.28
CA MET A 75 -2.38 33.72 2.08
C MET A 75 -2.71 32.33 1.57
N GLY A 76 -3.16 32.18 0.31
CA GLY A 76 -3.47 30.90 -0.30
C GLY A 76 -4.72 30.21 0.25
N GLY A 77 -5.58 30.95 0.97
CA GLY A 77 -6.80 30.47 1.62
C GLY A 77 -6.55 29.69 2.91
N ILE A 78 -6.82 30.34 4.05
CA ILE A 78 -6.71 29.73 5.38
C ILE A 78 -8.07 29.13 5.79
N LEU A 79 -8.09 27.83 6.11
CA LEU A 79 -9.30 27.07 6.45
C LEU A 79 -9.28 26.51 7.88
N LYS A 80 -10.47 26.34 8.46
CA LYS A 80 -10.69 25.69 9.77
C LYS A 80 -11.21 24.27 9.61
N GLU A 81 -11.09 23.49 10.68
CA GLU A 81 -11.49 22.08 10.71
C GLU A 81 -12.98 21.88 10.40
N GLU A 82 -13.84 22.75 10.93
CA GLU A 82 -15.29 22.66 10.77
C GLU A 82 -15.72 22.89 9.32
N GLN A 83 -15.02 23.77 8.61
CA GLN A 83 -15.22 24.03 7.18
C GLN A 83 -14.87 22.77 6.38
N LEU A 84 -13.72 22.14 6.64
CA LEU A 84 -13.37 20.90 5.95
C LEU A 84 -14.33 19.76 6.27
N LYS A 85 -14.74 19.59 7.54
CA LYS A 85 -15.72 18.57 7.95
C LYS A 85 -17.08 18.73 7.26
N SER A 86 -17.55 19.96 7.00
CA SER A 86 -18.84 20.18 6.34
C SER A 86 -18.83 19.94 4.82
N PHE A 87 -17.67 19.90 4.16
CA PHE A 87 -17.57 19.81 2.70
C PHE A 87 -16.79 18.60 2.17
N LEU A 88 -15.72 18.17 2.87
CA LEU A 88 -14.98 16.94 2.55
C LEU A 88 -15.48 15.71 3.32
N GLY A 89 -16.38 15.92 4.28
CA GLY A 89 -16.92 14.86 5.14
C GLY A 89 -15.97 14.47 6.26
N THR A 90 -16.09 13.22 6.73
CA THR A 90 -15.21 12.68 7.77
C THR A 90 -13.74 12.70 7.34
N PRO A 91 -12.80 13.03 8.25
CA PRO A 91 -11.37 12.91 8.01
C PRO A 91 -11.00 11.51 7.50
N THR A 92 -10.07 11.43 6.55
CA THR A 92 -9.61 10.15 5.98
C THR A 92 -8.54 9.46 6.84
N GLU A 93 -7.91 10.25 7.71
CA GLU A 93 -6.90 9.86 8.69
C GLU A 93 -6.76 10.93 9.78
N GLU A 94 -6.00 10.62 10.82
CA GLU A 94 -5.59 11.56 11.87
C GLU A 94 -4.07 11.53 11.98
N THR A 95 -3.45 12.69 12.22
CA THR A 95 -1.99 12.87 12.23
C THR A 95 -1.55 13.67 13.44
N LYS A 96 -0.44 13.30 14.10
CA LYS A 96 0.24 14.17 15.06
C LYS A 96 1.19 15.18 14.37
N TRP A 97 1.41 15.05 13.06
CA TRP A 97 2.34 15.85 12.28
C TRP A 97 1.65 17.03 11.60
N VAL A 98 2.17 18.24 11.83
CA VAL A 98 1.65 19.51 11.30
C VAL A 98 2.78 20.39 10.78
N TRP A 99 2.57 21.15 9.71
CA TRP A 99 3.61 22.04 9.17
C TRP A 99 3.65 23.37 9.95
N SER A 100 4.80 23.74 10.52
CA SER A 100 4.98 25.01 11.22
C SER A 100 5.56 26.06 10.28
N GLU A 101 4.71 26.96 9.77
CA GLU A 101 5.10 28.10 8.94
C GLU A 101 6.13 29.01 9.66
N SER A 102 6.12 29.03 10.99
CA SER A 102 7.04 29.82 11.80
C SER A 102 8.45 29.22 11.92
N GLU A 103 8.61 27.95 11.53
CA GLU A 103 9.84 27.17 11.68
C GLU A 103 10.27 26.46 10.39
N GLU A 104 9.57 26.71 9.27
CA GLU A 104 9.74 26.10 7.93
C GLU A 104 9.96 24.57 7.96
N LYS A 105 9.23 23.87 8.85
CA LYS A 105 9.36 22.42 9.06
C LYS A 105 8.11 21.79 9.65
N GLU A 106 8.01 20.47 9.54
CA GLU A 106 7.05 19.67 10.29
C GLU A 106 7.34 19.67 11.80
N LYS A 107 6.27 19.65 12.59
CA LYS A 107 6.27 19.67 14.04
C LYS A 107 5.27 18.64 14.54
N LYS A 108 5.58 18.01 15.67
CA LYS A 108 4.67 17.08 16.34
C LYS A 108 3.75 17.82 17.32
N LEU A 109 2.50 17.38 17.40
CA LEU A 109 1.51 17.74 18.42
C LEU A 109 1.33 16.61 19.43
N ASP A 110 0.98 16.97 20.67
CA ASP A 110 0.70 16.04 21.76
C ASP A 110 -0.55 15.16 21.48
N ASN A 111 -1.51 15.69 20.71
CA ASN A 111 -2.74 15.02 20.32
C ASN A 111 -2.81 14.93 18.79
N PRO A 112 -3.34 13.84 18.21
CA PRO A 112 -3.59 13.77 16.79
C PRO A 112 -4.69 14.74 16.38
N VAL A 113 -4.58 15.27 15.16
CA VAL A 113 -5.54 16.18 14.53
C VAL A 113 -5.99 15.61 13.18
N PRO A 114 -7.21 15.90 12.71
CA PRO A 114 -7.72 15.30 11.49
C PRO A 114 -6.97 15.77 10.24
N ALA A 115 -6.92 14.91 9.22
CA ALA A 115 -6.45 15.23 7.88
C ALA A 115 -7.36 14.59 6.81
N TRP A 116 -7.29 15.13 5.58
CA TRP A 116 -8.03 14.62 4.43
C TRP A 116 -7.09 14.36 3.26
N ARG A 117 -7.25 13.19 2.63
CA ARG A 117 -6.56 12.73 1.43
C ARG A 117 -7.57 11.96 0.56
N LYS A 118 -8.23 12.67 -0.35
CA LYS A 118 -9.30 12.14 -1.21
C LYS A 118 -8.84 12.13 -2.68
N ILE A 119 -8.93 10.98 -3.35
CA ILE A 119 -8.77 10.90 -4.81
C ILE A 119 -9.98 11.61 -5.45
N ILE A 120 -9.70 12.60 -6.32
CA ILE A 120 -10.74 13.35 -7.06
C ILE A 120 -10.85 12.84 -8.50
N PHE A 121 -9.70 12.53 -9.09
CA PHE A 121 -9.57 12.00 -10.44
C PHE A 121 -8.62 10.81 -10.44
N ASP A 122 -9.03 9.72 -11.09
CA ASP A 122 -8.19 8.57 -11.35
C ASP A 122 -8.18 8.26 -12.86
N GLY A 123 -7.03 8.47 -13.50
CA GLY A 123 -6.82 8.29 -14.94
C GLY A 123 -5.83 7.17 -15.27
N ARG A 124 -5.27 7.22 -16.49
CA ARG A 124 -4.28 6.24 -17.00
C ARG A 124 -2.84 6.77 -16.88
N LYS A 125 -2.61 8.07 -17.11
CA LYS A 125 -1.31 8.75 -16.94
C LYS A 125 -1.15 9.34 -15.54
N ILE A 126 -2.23 9.87 -14.94
CA ILE A 126 -2.20 10.60 -13.66
C ILE A 126 -3.34 10.19 -12.70
N GLN A 127 -3.07 10.35 -11.41
CA GLN A 127 -4.08 10.40 -10.35
C GLN A 127 -3.96 11.76 -9.64
N ILE A 128 -5.10 12.39 -9.33
CA ILE A 128 -5.12 13.67 -8.60
C ILE A 128 -5.80 13.49 -7.24
N ARG A 129 -5.03 13.74 -6.17
CA ARG A 129 -5.46 13.69 -4.78
C ARG A 129 -5.67 15.12 -4.26
N LEU A 130 -6.85 15.40 -3.70
CA LEU A 130 -7.04 16.55 -2.83
C LEU A 130 -6.54 16.19 -1.44
N ASN A 131 -5.54 16.93 -0.98
CA ASN A 131 -5.01 16.86 0.37
C ASN A 131 -5.41 18.12 1.14
N ALA A 132 -5.76 17.97 2.42
CA ALA A 132 -5.92 19.06 3.36
C ALA A 132 -5.14 18.75 4.64
N TRP A 133 -3.87 19.14 4.64
CA TRP A 133 -2.96 18.89 5.75
C TRP A 133 -2.99 20.02 6.79
N PRO A 134 -2.84 19.71 8.09
CA PRO A 134 -2.78 20.70 9.16
C PRO A 134 -1.46 21.49 9.17
N ASN A 135 -1.58 22.79 9.44
CA ASN A 135 -0.50 23.77 9.56
C ASN A 135 -0.64 24.53 10.89
N ILE A 136 0.46 25.07 11.42
CA ILE A 136 0.47 26.05 12.52
C ILE A 136 0.76 27.42 11.91
N PHE A 137 -0.21 28.33 12.00
CA PHE A 137 -0.12 29.65 11.36
C PHE A 137 0.90 30.59 12.05
N SER A 138 1.62 31.37 11.24
CA SER A 138 2.75 32.20 11.67
C SER A 138 2.64 33.69 11.30
N LYS A 139 2.64 34.57 12.31
CA LYS A 139 2.71 36.03 12.06
C LYS A 139 4.10 36.56 11.63
N LYS A 140 5.11 35.70 11.40
CA LYS A 140 6.49 36.18 11.15
C LYS A 140 6.62 36.98 9.86
N GLU A 141 5.85 36.63 8.82
CA GLU A 141 5.98 37.23 7.49
C GLU A 141 5.28 38.60 7.40
N PHE A 142 4.18 38.79 8.13
CA PHE A 142 3.31 39.97 8.06
C PHE A 142 3.76 41.11 9.01
N LYS A 143 5.05 41.42 9.01
CA LYS A 143 5.63 42.59 9.70
C LYS A 143 6.03 43.70 8.73
N GLU A 144 5.09 44.08 7.86
CA GLU A 144 5.22 45.31 7.07
C GLU A 144 4.57 46.49 7.82
N ASP A 145 5.17 47.68 7.70
CA ASP A 145 4.90 48.84 8.57
C ASP A 145 3.58 49.60 8.26
N ASN A 146 2.60 48.96 7.60
CA ASN A 146 1.32 49.59 7.24
C ASN A 146 0.33 49.60 8.42
N GLU A 147 0.18 50.76 9.08
CA GLU A 147 -0.76 50.91 10.21
C GLU A 147 -2.23 50.64 9.83
N ASP A 148 -2.61 50.79 8.55
CA ASP A 148 -4.00 50.65 8.08
C ASP A 148 -4.52 49.20 8.07
N GLN A 149 -3.64 48.19 8.08
CA GLN A 149 -4.04 46.76 8.11
C GLN A 149 -4.36 46.23 9.52
N LYS A 150 -4.51 47.11 10.54
CA LYS A 150 -4.55 46.74 11.96
C LYS A 150 -5.67 45.76 12.36
N ASP A 151 -6.86 45.91 11.77
CA ASP A 151 -8.00 45.04 12.08
C ASP A 151 -7.93 43.69 11.37
N LYS A 152 -7.48 43.62 10.11
CA LYS A 152 -7.19 42.32 9.47
C LYS A 152 -6.08 41.58 10.22
N ASN A 153 -5.07 42.33 10.69
CA ASN A 153 -4.02 41.83 11.57
C ASN A 153 -4.55 41.26 12.90
N LYS A 154 -5.75 41.62 13.35
CA LYS A 154 -6.34 41.15 14.61
C LYS A 154 -6.99 39.77 14.48
N GLU A 155 -7.75 39.53 13.40
CA GLU A 155 -8.25 38.17 13.10
C GLU A 155 -7.08 37.21 12.80
N LEU A 156 -6.03 37.72 12.16
CA LEU A 156 -4.78 36.98 11.95
C LEU A 156 -3.98 36.77 13.25
N GLU A 157 -3.99 37.72 14.19
CA GLU A 157 -3.44 37.54 15.55
C GLU A 157 -4.17 36.43 16.31
N ASP A 158 -5.50 36.39 16.21
CA ASP A 158 -6.31 35.30 16.75
C ASP A 158 -6.00 33.94 16.09
N LEU A 159 -5.37 33.88 14.92
CA LEU A 159 -4.93 32.62 14.27
C LEU A 159 -3.49 32.21 14.62
N VAL A 160 -2.67 33.07 15.21
CA VAL A 160 -1.24 32.77 15.46
C VAL A 160 -1.09 31.59 16.42
N GLY A 161 -0.38 30.56 15.98
CA GLY A 161 -0.19 29.34 16.77
C GLY A 161 -1.42 28.42 16.83
N LYS A 162 -2.55 28.78 16.18
CA LYS A 162 -3.68 27.86 15.99
C LYS A 162 -3.42 26.91 14.82
N LEU A 163 -4.14 25.80 14.85
CA LEU A 163 -4.25 24.88 13.74
C LEU A 163 -5.05 25.53 12.61
N VAL A 164 -4.50 25.50 11.40
CA VAL A 164 -5.18 25.91 10.17
C VAL A 164 -4.93 24.88 9.07
N TYR A 165 -5.78 24.88 8.06
CA TYR A 165 -5.68 23.96 6.94
C TYR A 165 -5.51 24.70 5.61
N ARG A 166 -4.87 24.02 4.67
CA ARG A 166 -4.58 24.48 3.32
C ARG A 166 -4.96 23.38 2.36
N LEU A 167 -5.75 23.68 1.32
CA LEU A 167 -6.00 22.73 0.24
C LEU A 167 -4.74 22.60 -0.62
N ASN A 168 -4.35 21.37 -0.95
CA ASN A 168 -3.28 21.08 -1.91
C ASN A 168 -3.76 20.00 -2.89
N PHE A 169 -3.33 20.12 -4.15
CA PHE A 169 -3.58 19.11 -5.19
C PHE A 169 -2.27 18.39 -5.51
N GLU A 170 -2.23 17.12 -5.12
CA GLU A 170 -1.12 16.21 -5.37
C GLU A 170 -1.41 15.46 -6.68
N ILE A 171 -0.52 15.62 -7.67
CA ILE A 171 -0.57 14.92 -8.96
C ILE A 171 0.49 13.82 -8.93
N GLU A 172 0.04 12.57 -8.85
CA GLU A 172 0.89 11.39 -8.95
C GLU A 172 0.81 10.85 -10.38
N PHE A 173 1.97 10.76 -11.04
CA PHE A 173 2.03 10.13 -12.34
C PHE A 173 2.00 8.61 -12.20
N LYS A 174 0.94 7.99 -12.72
CA LYS A 174 0.85 6.53 -12.79
C LYS A 174 2.01 5.95 -13.61
N ARG A 175 2.42 4.74 -13.24
CA ARG A 175 3.27 3.88 -14.07
C ARG A 175 2.41 3.33 -15.21
N PRO A 176 2.85 3.34 -16.48
CA PRO A 176 2.07 2.78 -17.56
C PRO A 176 1.78 1.29 -17.30
N GLU A 177 0.52 0.89 -17.37
CA GLU A 177 0.07 -0.49 -17.10
C GLU A 177 0.83 -1.51 -17.97
N GLU A 178 1.09 -1.15 -19.24
CA GLU A 178 1.89 -1.90 -20.22
C GLU A 178 3.32 -2.24 -19.75
N GLN A 179 3.86 -1.54 -18.73
CA GLN A 179 5.21 -1.76 -18.22
C GLN A 179 5.29 -2.76 -17.06
N LEU A 180 4.17 -3.26 -16.54
CA LEU A 180 4.18 -4.23 -15.43
C LEU A 180 3.53 -5.56 -15.81
N ASN A 181 4.22 -6.32 -16.66
CA ASN A 181 3.97 -7.75 -16.82
C ASN A 181 4.40 -8.51 -15.55
N ILE A 182 3.49 -8.61 -14.58
CA ILE A 182 3.75 -9.23 -13.27
C ILE A 182 4.16 -10.71 -13.42
N GLN A 183 3.57 -11.43 -14.38
CA GLN A 183 3.91 -12.84 -14.63
C GLN A 183 5.34 -12.99 -15.18
N GLU A 184 5.79 -12.08 -16.04
CA GLU A 184 7.18 -12.03 -16.52
C GLU A 184 8.16 -11.73 -15.38
N LYS A 185 7.83 -10.84 -14.45
CA LYS A 185 8.65 -10.62 -13.24
C LYS A 185 8.66 -11.79 -12.26
N ILE A 186 7.56 -12.53 -12.14
CA ILE A 186 7.54 -13.80 -11.38
C ILE A 186 8.41 -14.85 -12.07
N ASN A 187 8.43 -14.91 -13.41
CA ASN A 187 9.28 -15.84 -14.16
C ASN A 187 10.77 -15.47 -14.03
N GLU A 188 11.14 -14.19 -14.17
CA GLU A 188 12.50 -13.69 -13.96
C GLU A 188 13.03 -14.03 -12.56
N ILE A 189 12.21 -13.85 -11.52
CA ILE A 189 12.58 -14.21 -10.14
C ILE A 189 12.64 -15.74 -9.96
N LYS A 190 11.80 -16.52 -10.66
CA LYS A 190 11.91 -17.98 -10.66
C LYS A 190 13.22 -18.45 -11.30
N GLU A 191 13.64 -17.88 -12.42
CA GLU A 191 14.91 -18.22 -13.08
C GLU A 191 16.11 -17.90 -12.15
N ILE A 192 16.13 -16.71 -11.54
CA ILE A 192 17.17 -16.33 -10.57
C ILE A 192 17.15 -17.23 -9.32
N ALA A 193 15.97 -17.68 -8.88
CA ALA A 193 15.85 -18.64 -7.78
C ALA A 193 16.33 -20.05 -8.16
N GLN A 194 16.20 -20.44 -9.44
CA GLN A 194 16.77 -21.69 -9.96
C GLN A 194 18.29 -21.62 -10.00
N ASP A 195 18.87 -20.52 -10.52
CA ASP A 195 20.32 -20.28 -10.47
C ASP A 195 20.86 -20.31 -9.03
N PHE A 196 20.14 -19.73 -8.06
CA PHE A 196 20.51 -19.76 -6.64
C PHE A 196 20.36 -21.16 -5.98
N SER A 197 19.43 -22.00 -6.45
CA SER A 197 19.34 -23.40 -6.01
C SER A 197 20.51 -24.25 -6.53
N LEU A 198 21.03 -23.93 -7.72
CA LEU A 198 22.17 -24.60 -8.33
C LEU A 198 23.52 -24.11 -7.79
N ASP A 199 23.65 -22.81 -7.50
CA ASP A 199 24.78 -22.19 -6.80
C ASP A 199 24.27 -21.23 -5.72
N SER A 200 24.21 -21.70 -4.48
CA SER A 200 23.78 -20.91 -3.32
C SER A 200 24.86 -19.94 -2.81
N SER A 201 25.65 -19.37 -3.72
CA SER A 201 26.67 -18.36 -3.42
C SER A 201 26.04 -17.06 -2.90
N SER A 202 26.80 -16.31 -2.10
CA SER A 202 26.32 -15.04 -1.51
C SER A 202 25.98 -13.98 -2.57
N GLU A 203 26.51 -14.09 -3.80
CA GLU A 203 26.21 -13.17 -4.90
C GLU A 203 24.83 -13.48 -5.51
N ASN A 204 24.55 -14.76 -5.78
CA ASN A 204 23.22 -15.21 -6.22
C ASN A 204 22.16 -14.98 -5.12
N ALA A 205 22.51 -15.22 -3.86
CA ALA A 205 21.65 -14.95 -2.71
C ALA A 205 21.26 -13.46 -2.62
N GLU A 206 22.25 -12.57 -2.78
CA GLU A 206 22.04 -11.13 -2.73
C GLU A 206 21.25 -10.63 -3.96
N ASN A 207 21.51 -11.18 -5.15
CA ASN A 207 20.72 -10.89 -6.35
C ASN A 207 19.26 -11.34 -6.22
N LEU A 208 19.00 -12.58 -5.80
CA LEU A 208 17.63 -13.09 -5.62
C LEU A 208 16.84 -12.26 -4.61
N ALA A 209 17.44 -11.95 -3.46
CA ALA A 209 16.81 -11.11 -2.44
C ALA A 209 16.51 -9.70 -2.97
N LYS A 210 17.45 -9.10 -3.70
CA LYS A 210 17.30 -7.76 -4.29
C LYS A 210 16.17 -7.70 -5.32
N GLN A 211 16.14 -8.64 -6.27
CA GLN A 211 15.13 -8.65 -7.33
C GLN A 211 13.74 -8.99 -6.78
N SER A 212 13.66 -9.92 -5.83
CA SER A 212 12.43 -10.20 -5.07
C SER A 212 11.85 -8.93 -4.47
N VAL A 213 12.61 -8.23 -3.62
CA VAL A 213 12.13 -6.99 -2.96
C VAL A 213 11.84 -5.87 -3.96
N THR A 214 12.59 -5.79 -5.06
CA THR A 214 12.33 -4.82 -6.14
C THR A 214 10.98 -5.07 -6.82
N ALA A 215 10.63 -6.32 -7.11
CA ALA A 215 9.34 -6.68 -7.70
C ALA A 215 8.18 -6.48 -6.71
N GLU A 216 8.34 -6.86 -5.44
CA GLU A 216 7.33 -6.68 -4.39
C GLU A 216 6.96 -5.20 -4.19
N LYS A 217 7.97 -4.32 -4.05
CA LYS A 217 7.75 -2.88 -3.91
C LYS A 217 7.16 -2.27 -5.18
N THR A 218 7.53 -2.79 -6.35
CA THR A 218 6.97 -2.37 -7.65
C THR A 218 5.51 -2.78 -7.79
N PHE A 219 5.15 -3.98 -7.34
CA PHE A 219 3.78 -4.49 -7.30
C PHE A 219 2.90 -3.72 -6.32
N LYS A 220 3.40 -3.44 -5.10
CA LYS A 220 2.70 -2.61 -4.11
C LYS A 220 2.35 -1.23 -4.68
N SER A 221 3.32 -0.59 -5.35
CA SER A 221 3.12 0.69 -6.04
C SER A 221 2.12 0.62 -7.20
N TYR A 222 1.89 -0.55 -7.81
CA TYR A 222 0.85 -0.74 -8.83
C TYR A 222 -0.54 -0.92 -8.20
N PHE A 223 -0.67 -1.69 -7.12
CA PHE A 223 -1.96 -1.85 -6.40
C PHE A 223 -2.44 -0.56 -5.73
N GLU A 224 -1.51 0.28 -5.26
CA GLU A 224 -1.80 1.63 -4.78
C GLU A 224 -2.26 2.61 -5.89
N GLN A 225 -2.15 2.21 -7.16
CA GLN A 225 -2.52 3.01 -8.34
C GLN A 225 -3.68 2.44 -9.17
N SER A 226 -3.87 1.11 -9.24
CA SER A 226 -4.94 0.52 -10.06
C SER A 226 -6.30 0.59 -9.37
N GLY A 227 -6.32 0.44 -8.04
CA GLY A 227 -7.54 0.45 -7.23
C GLY A 227 -8.53 -0.66 -7.61
N GLU A 228 -8.04 -1.71 -8.26
CA GLU A 228 -8.81 -2.86 -8.72
C GLU A 228 -9.32 -3.71 -7.55
N LYS A 229 -10.28 -4.59 -7.86
CA LYS A 229 -10.62 -5.72 -7.01
C LYS A 229 -9.40 -6.62 -6.87
N CYS A 230 -8.63 -6.38 -5.81
CA CYS A 230 -7.35 -7.05 -5.58
C CYS A 230 -7.43 -8.57 -5.76
N GLU A 231 -8.52 -9.20 -5.30
CA GLU A 231 -8.71 -10.66 -5.43
C GLU A 231 -8.78 -11.15 -6.88
N ASP A 232 -9.34 -10.37 -7.80
CA ASP A 232 -9.45 -10.72 -9.22
C ASP A 232 -8.07 -10.66 -9.89
N VAL A 233 -7.28 -9.63 -9.56
CA VAL A 233 -5.89 -9.47 -10.06
C VAL A 233 -4.98 -10.57 -9.50
N MET A 234 -5.09 -10.88 -8.21
CA MET A 234 -4.38 -12.00 -7.61
C MET A 234 -4.82 -13.35 -8.19
N ALA A 235 -6.13 -13.57 -8.39
CA ALA A 235 -6.63 -14.79 -9.03
C ALA A 235 -6.10 -14.96 -10.46
N SER A 236 -5.93 -13.85 -11.20
CA SER A 236 -5.32 -13.85 -12.54
C SER A 236 -3.84 -14.25 -12.54
N ILE A 237 -3.06 -13.79 -11.55
CA ILE A 237 -1.61 -14.06 -11.44
C ILE A 237 -1.34 -15.45 -10.85
N PHE A 238 -2.01 -15.78 -9.75
CA PHE A 238 -1.73 -16.99 -8.99
C PHE A 238 -2.52 -18.19 -9.49
N GLY A 239 -3.74 -17.97 -9.99
CA GLY A 239 -4.75 -19.00 -10.19
C GLY A 239 -5.61 -19.20 -8.95
N THR A 240 -6.91 -19.42 -9.14
CA THR A 240 -7.89 -19.59 -8.05
C THR A 240 -7.63 -20.83 -7.19
N GLU A 241 -6.97 -21.85 -7.74
CA GLU A 241 -6.52 -23.06 -7.05
C GLU A 241 -5.41 -22.78 -6.02
N ASN A 242 -4.69 -21.67 -6.15
CA ASN A 242 -3.66 -21.23 -5.21
C ASN A 242 -4.20 -20.28 -4.13
N LYS A 243 -5.52 -20.00 -4.10
CA LYS A 243 -6.19 -19.15 -3.09
C LYS A 243 -6.41 -19.92 -1.79
N LYS A 244 -5.93 -19.37 -0.67
CA LYS A 244 -6.17 -19.89 0.68
C LYS A 244 -7.50 -19.38 1.25
N GLN A 245 -7.97 -20.05 2.31
CA GLN A 245 -9.12 -19.59 3.09
C GLN A 245 -8.89 -18.17 3.62
N THR A 246 -9.94 -17.35 3.55
CA THR A 246 -9.97 -15.99 4.12
C THR A 246 -9.70 -16.01 5.63
N GLN A 247 -8.69 -15.26 6.04
CA GLN A 247 -8.26 -15.10 7.44
C GLN A 247 -8.84 -13.82 8.04
N LYS A 248 -9.09 -13.82 9.36
CA LYS A 248 -9.30 -12.60 10.14
C LYS A 248 -8.05 -12.29 10.96
N LEU A 249 -7.52 -11.08 10.79
CA LEU A 249 -6.35 -10.59 11.53
C LEU A 249 -6.78 -9.50 12.50
N LEU A 250 -6.44 -9.67 13.78
CA LEU A 250 -6.42 -8.60 14.76
C LEU A 250 -5.07 -7.90 14.69
N VAL A 251 -5.08 -6.57 14.64
CA VAL A 251 -3.89 -5.73 14.75
C VAL A 251 -4.05 -4.81 15.96
N GLN A 252 -2.98 -4.69 16.72
CA GLN A 252 -2.83 -3.70 17.78
C GLN A 252 -1.67 -2.79 17.41
N GLU A 253 -1.96 -1.51 17.12
CA GLU A 253 -0.97 -0.47 16.89
C GLU A 253 -0.78 0.32 18.19
N ILE A 254 0.46 0.39 18.66
CA ILE A 254 0.81 0.74 20.04
C ILE A 254 1.85 1.86 20.01
N ASN A 255 1.52 3.02 20.57
CA ASN A 255 2.42 4.18 20.62
C ASN A 255 3.53 3.91 21.65
N PHE A 256 4.61 3.26 21.22
CA PHE A 256 5.59 2.67 22.13
C PHE A 256 6.55 3.71 22.74
N CYS A 257 6.92 4.72 21.97
CA CYS A 257 7.59 5.92 22.47
C CYS A 257 7.60 7.02 21.39
N GLU A 258 7.87 8.25 21.80
CA GLU A 258 7.90 9.42 20.92
C GLU A 258 8.92 10.47 21.38
N GLY A 259 9.26 11.38 20.48
CA GLY A 259 10.07 12.57 20.74
C GLY A 259 9.73 13.69 19.77
N ASP A 260 10.41 14.84 19.90
CA ASP A 260 10.05 16.10 19.22
C ASP A 260 9.89 16.00 17.69
N ASN A 261 10.59 15.05 17.07
CA ASN A 261 10.65 14.83 15.62
C ASN A 261 10.54 13.34 15.22
N PHE A 262 10.08 12.45 16.11
CA PHE A 262 9.80 11.06 15.76
C PHE A 262 8.75 10.36 16.64
N GLU A 263 8.24 9.23 16.14
CA GLU A 263 7.40 8.26 16.85
C GLU A 263 7.88 6.83 16.54
N VAL A 264 7.74 5.94 17.52
CA VAL A 264 7.98 4.50 17.35
C VAL A 264 6.69 3.77 17.67
N ILE A 265 6.11 3.13 16.66
CA ILE A 265 4.85 2.40 16.77
C ILE A 265 5.16 0.90 16.76
N ALA A 266 4.83 0.20 17.85
CA ALA A 266 4.85 -1.25 17.85
C ALA A 266 3.53 -1.76 17.22
N ARG A 267 3.63 -2.60 16.19
CA ARG A 267 2.48 -3.24 15.55
C ARG A 267 2.51 -4.73 15.91
N LEU A 268 1.51 -5.18 16.67
CA LEU A 268 1.29 -6.57 16.99
C LEU A 268 0.17 -7.10 16.09
N GLU A 269 0.48 -8.07 15.23
CA GLU A 269 -0.50 -8.69 14.32
C GLU A 269 -0.76 -10.13 14.76
N MET A 270 -2.03 -10.55 14.79
CA MET A 270 -2.47 -11.80 15.38
C MET A 270 -3.53 -12.47 14.50
N CYS A 271 -3.34 -13.75 14.19
CA CYS A 271 -4.36 -14.56 13.53
C CYS A 271 -4.96 -15.60 14.49
N ASP A 272 -6.19 -15.34 14.94
CA ASP A 272 -6.96 -16.22 15.83
C ASP A 272 -7.61 -17.41 15.09
N GLU A 273 -7.91 -17.21 13.80
CA GLU A 273 -8.70 -18.13 12.95
C GLU A 273 -7.87 -18.83 11.86
N CYS A 274 -6.55 -18.65 11.85
CA CYS A 274 -5.66 -19.35 10.91
C CYS A 274 -5.58 -20.85 11.22
N GLU A 275 -5.24 -21.65 10.21
CA GLU A 275 -4.91 -23.08 10.41
C GLU A 275 -3.78 -23.24 11.45
N TRP A 276 -2.74 -22.41 11.35
CA TRP A 276 -1.67 -22.28 12.32
C TRP A 276 -1.78 -20.89 12.95
N ASN A 277 -2.19 -20.79 14.21
CA ASN A 277 -2.26 -19.51 14.91
C ASN A 277 -0.86 -18.89 15.05
N TRP A 278 -0.73 -17.60 14.75
CA TRP A 278 0.54 -16.88 14.79
C TRP A 278 0.40 -15.46 15.37
N ILE A 279 1.51 -14.95 15.89
CA ILE A 279 1.67 -13.58 16.38
C ILE A 279 2.94 -13.01 15.76
N ASN A 280 2.81 -11.91 15.02
CA ASN A 280 3.90 -11.13 14.45
C ASN A 280 4.07 -9.83 15.26
N ILE A 281 5.31 -9.36 15.42
CA ILE A 281 5.60 -8.09 16.08
C ILE A 281 6.60 -7.27 15.26
N ASP A 282 6.16 -6.09 14.84
CA ASP A 282 6.93 -5.11 14.08
C ASP A 282 7.10 -3.82 14.89
N PHE A 283 8.17 -3.07 14.63
CA PHE A 283 8.42 -1.75 15.21
C PHE A 283 8.67 -0.76 14.07
N ARG A 284 7.74 0.16 13.86
CA ARG A 284 7.80 1.19 12.81
C ARG A 284 8.37 2.48 13.38
N PHE A 285 9.07 3.22 12.53
CA PHE A 285 9.62 4.53 12.85
C PHE A 285 8.94 5.56 11.95
N GLU A 286 8.27 6.53 12.55
CA GLU A 286 7.76 7.70 11.84
C GLU A 286 8.55 8.91 12.30
N GLY A 287 9.59 9.27 11.55
CA GLY A 287 10.41 10.44 11.83
C GLY A 287 10.25 11.48 10.73
N ARG A 288 10.13 12.75 11.13
CA ARG A 288 9.79 13.86 10.23
C ARG A 288 10.62 15.11 10.51
N GLY A 289 10.72 15.99 9.52
CA GLY A 289 11.46 17.24 9.63
C GLY A 289 13.00 17.11 9.74
N PRO A 290 13.70 18.26 9.81
CA PRO A 290 15.16 18.30 9.75
C PRO A 290 15.83 17.63 10.96
N GLY A 291 16.88 16.86 10.69
CA GLY A 291 17.68 16.17 11.71
C GLY A 291 17.20 14.77 12.09
N PHE A 292 16.02 14.31 11.63
CA PHE A 292 15.71 12.88 11.65
C PHE A 292 16.45 12.19 10.50
N LYS A 293 17.42 11.33 10.83
CA LYS A 293 18.17 10.51 9.87
C LYS A 293 18.40 9.12 10.44
N ILE A 294 17.60 8.16 9.97
CA ILE A 294 18.00 6.75 9.99
C ILE A 294 19.24 6.64 9.11
N LYS A 295 20.35 6.17 9.67
CA LYS A 295 21.50 5.75 8.85
C LYS A 295 21.18 4.37 8.30
N GLU A 296 21.65 4.08 7.08
CA GLU A 296 21.70 2.72 6.55
C GLU A 296 22.79 1.91 7.27
N GLY A 297 22.55 1.62 8.55
CA GLY A 297 23.33 0.69 9.33
C GLY A 297 23.14 -0.72 8.78
N LYS A 298 24.24 -1.49 8.70
CA LYS A 298 24.14 -2.92 8.38
C LYS A 298 23.39 -3.63 9.52
N MET A 299 22.11 -3.95 9.32
CA MET A 299 21.37 -4.82 10.23
C MET A 299 22.08 -6.17 10.34
N ASN A 300 22.70 -6.43 11.49
CA ASN A 300 23.29 -7.73 11.79
C ASN A 300 22.21 -8.66 12.38
N GLN A 301 21.29 -9.14 11.54
CA GLN A 301 20.28 -10.10 11.99
C GLN A 301 20.96 -11.40 12.49
N PRO A 302 20.66 -11.85 13.72
CA PRO A 302 21.15 -13.13 14.21
C PRO A 302 20.39 -14.27 13.49
N SER A 303 21.09 -15.37 13.18
CA SER A 303 20.44 -16.54 12.59
C SER A 303 19.35 -17.10 13.53
N PRO A 304 18.18 -17.53 13.03
CA PRO A 304 17.13 -18.18 13.84
C PRO A 304 17.63 -19.35 14.71
N ASP A 305 18.70 -20.02 14.28
CA ASP A 305 19.34 -21.15 15.00
C ASP A 305 19.84 -20.76 16.39
N LYS A 306 20.14 -19.46 16.63
CA LYS A 306 20.43 -18.90 17.97
C LYS A 306 19.31 -19.20 18.98
N TYR A 307 18.07 -19.35 18.50
CA TYR A 307 16.87 -19.37 19.32
C TYR A 307 16.14 -20.73 19.37
N GLN A 308 16.40 -21.65 18.43
CA GLN A 308 15.72 -22.97 18.35
C GLN A 308 15.70 -23.73 19.70
N ASN A 309 16.79 -23.67 20.45
CA ASN A 309 16.95 -24.40 21.72
C ASN A 309 16.24 -23.74 22.92
N MET A 310 15.83 -22.46 22.84
CA MET A 310 15.28 -21.72 23.99
C MET A 310 13.96 -22.30 24.53
N GLY A 311 13.79 -22.31 25.85
CA GLY A 311 12.52 -22.59 26.51
C GLY A 311 11.58 -21.39 26.47
N VAL A 312 10.27 -21.60 26.70
CA VAL A 312 9.25 -20.54 26.68
C VAL A 312 9.61 -19.36 27.61
N GLY A 313 10.10 -19.65 28.82
CA GLY A 313 10.55 -18.62 29.77
C GLY A 313 11.82 -17.87 29.36
N GLU A 314 12.63 -18.43 28.45
CA GLU A 314 13.82 -17.78 27.89
C GLU A 314 13.43 -16.86 26.72
N PHE A 315 12.51 -17.31 25.85
CA PHE A 315 11.85 -16.44 24.85
C PHE A 315 11.18 -15.24 25.53
N GLU A 316 10.38 -15.47 26.58
CA GLU A 316 9.76 -14.39 27.35
C GLU A 316 10.78 -13.37 27.89
N ALA A 317 11.93 -13.86 28.38
CA ALA A 317 12.97 -13.02 28.98
C ALA A 317 13.75 -12.22 27.93
N GLU A 318 14.13 -12.84 26.81
CA GLU A 318 14.85 -12.17 25.72
C GLU A 318 13.94 -11.18 24.96
N VAL A 319 12.64 -11.49 24.77
CA VAL A 319 11.68 -10.52 24.20
C VAL A 319 11.52 -9.30 25.10
N LYS A 320 11.39 -9.48 26.42
CA LYS A 320 11.37 -8.38 27.41
C LYS A 320 12.68 -7.57 27.35
N SER A 321 13.82 -8.25 27.39
CA SER A 321 15.18 -7.67 27.26
C SER A 321 15.32 -6.79 26.03
N ILE A 322 14.91 -7.27 24.85
CA ILE A 322 15.01 -6.52 23.59
C ILE A 322 14.03 -5.33 23.58
N ILE A 323 12.82 -5.47 24.11
CA ILE A 323 11.85 -4.37 24.19
C ILE A 323 12.31 -3.28 25.19
N ASP A 324 12.99 -3.66 26.27
CA ASP A 324 13.66 -2.70 27.17
C ASP A 324 14.87 -2.02 26.49
N LYS A 325 15.65 -2.71 25.62
CA LYS A 325 16.67 -2.06 24.76
C LYS A 325 16.03 -1.00 23.86
N ILE A 326 14.96 -1.35 23.13
CA ILE A 326 14.20 -0.43 22.26
C ILE A 326 13.75 0.81 23.05
N LYS A 327 13.20 0.60 24.25
CA LYS A 327 12.74 1.66 25.16
C LYS A 327 13.87 2.58 25.63
N GLN A 328 15.01 2.00 26.01
CA GLN A 328 16.19 2.76 26.44
C GLN A 328 16.81 3.56 25.29
N SER A 329 17.02 2.94 24.13
CA SER A 329 17.56 3.60 22.94
C SER A 329 16.63 4.70 22.42
N CYS A 330 15.32 4.54 22.55
CA CYS A 330 14.35 5.59 22.26
C CYS A 330 14.52 6.81 23.18
N GLY A 331 14.64 6.61 24.49
CA GLY A 331 14.93 7.70 25.45
C GLY A 331 16.27 8.41 25.18
N ASN A 332 17.23 7.73 24.55
CA ASN A 332 18.52 8.28 24.13
C ASN A 332 18.50 8.90 22.72
N LYS A 333 17.39 8.79 21.96
CA LYS A 333 17.29 9.10 20.51
C LYS A 333 18.31 8.37 19.63
N ASP A 334 18.68 7.15 20.02
CA ASP A 334 19.66 6.30 19.34
C ASP A 334 18.98 5.34 18.36
N PHE A 335 18.55 5.88 17.21
CA PHE A 335 17.81 5.13 16.18
C PHE A 335 18.56 3.91 15.67
N ASP A 336 19.90 4.00 15.51
CA ASP A 336 20.75 2.89 15.08
C ASP A 336 20.62 1.71 16.05
N SER A 337 20.60 1.94 17.37
CA SER A 337 20.39 0.87 18.36
C SER A 337 18.95 0.33 18.39
N ILE A 338 17.92 1.16 18.19
CA ILE A 338 16.52 0.65 18.12
C ILE A 338 16.35 -0.24 16.88
N ILE A 339 16.95 0.15 15.75
CA ILE A 339 16.98 -0.63 14.49
C ILE A 339 17.68 -1.98 14.69
N ASN A 340 18.81 -2.00 15.38
CA ASN A 340 19.50 -3.25 15.70
C ASN A 340 18.66 -4.13 16.63
N ALA A 341 18.07 -3.58 17.68
CA ALA A 341 17.19 -4.30 18.62
C ALA A 341 15.93 -4.87 17.92
N LYS A 342 15.29 -4.12 17.01
CA LYS A 342 14.24 -4.64 16.13
C LYS A 342 14.72 -5.84 15.32
N SER A 343 15.94 -5.76 14.77
CA SER A 343 16.51 -6.83 13.94
C SER A 343 16.89 -8.08 14.74
N GLU A 344 17.13 -7.97 16.06
CA GLU A 344 17.21 -9.11 16.99
C GLU A 344 15.83 -9.73 17.31
N LEU A 345 14.78 -8.90 17.44
CA LEU A 345 13.45 -9.31 17.88
C LEU A 345 12.70 -10.17 16.86
N TRP A 346 12.77 -9.80 15.58
CA TRP A 346 12.03 -10.48 14.51
C TRP A 346 12.34 -12.00 14.42
N PRO A 347 13.61 -12.44 14.29
CA PRO A 347 13.94 -13.88 14.24
C PRO A 347 13.71 -14.59 15.59
N LEU A 348 13.69 -13.87 16.71
CA LEU A 348 13.34 -14.43 18.02
C LEU A 348 11.84 -14.79 18.10
N ASN A 349 10.96 -13.89 17.65
CA ASN A 349 9.52 -14.13 17.64
C ASN A 349 9.09 -15.15 16.57
N ASP A 350 9.79 -15.21 15.43
CA ASP A 350 9.59 -16.26 14.43
C ASP A 350 9.97 -17.63 15.00
N ALA A 351 11.18 -17.78 15.56
CA ALA A 351 11.61 -19.03 16.21
C ALA A 351 10.66 -19.45 17.36
N TRP A 352 10.11 -18.49 18.13
CA TRP A 352 9.08 -18.78 19.14
C TRP A 352 7.77 -19.28 18.51
N SER A 353 7.39 -18.74 17.36
CA SER A 353 6.19 -19.17 16.60
C SER A 353 6.36 -20.59 16.04
N GLN A 354 7.48 -20.85 15.38
CA GLN A 354 7.83 -22.19 14.88
C GLN A 354 7.80 -23.21 16.02
N LYS A 355 8.47 -22.94 17.15
CA LYS A 355 8.49 -23.84 18.31
C LYS A 355 7.14 -24.01 19.00
N SER A 356 6.28 -22.99 18.97
CA SER A 356 4.91 -23.08 19.52
C SER A 356 4.03 -24.05 18.72
N ASN A 357 4.34 -24.21 17.43
CA ASN A 357 3.55 -25.00 16.48
C ASN A 357 4.17 -26.38 16.19
N ASP A 358 5.49 -26.56 16.37
CA ASP A 358 6.21 -27.84 16.35
C ASP A 358 5.96 -28.71 17.60
N VAL A 359 4.68 -28.91 17.94
CA VAL A 359 4.22 -29.73 19.07
C VAL A 359 4.41 -31.23 18.85
N TRP A 360 4.59 -31.64 17.59
CA TRP A 360 4.65 -33.05 17.19
C TRP A 360 5.83 -33.77 17.85
N LYS A 361 7.03 -33.15 17.89
CA LYS A 361 8.23 -33.72 18.53
C LYS A 361 8.10 -33.94 20.04
N GLU A 362 7.15 -33.27 20.71
CA GLU A 362 6.82 -33.53 22.12
C GLU A 362 5.77 -34.64 22.24
N LEU A 363 4.73 -34.60 21.41
CA LEU A 363 3.68 -35.62 21.37
C LEU A 363 4.23 -37.00 20.98
N ASP A 364 5.15 -37.10 20.02
CA ASP A 364 5.77 -38.37 19.64
C ASP A 364 6.58 -38.97 20.80
N LYS A 365 7.32 -38.16 21.57
CA LYS A 365 8.01 -38.65 22.78
C LYS A 365 7.02 -39.17 23.84
N ILE A 366 5.87 -38.51 24.01
CA ILE A 366 4.80 -38.95 24.91
C ILE A 366 4.20 -40.28 24.42
N TYR A 367 3.86 -40.37 23.14
CA TYR A 367 3.18 -41.53 22.55
C TYR A 367 4.09 -42.74 22.30
N GLU A 368 5.37 -42.52 21.99
CA GLU A 368 6.40 -43.55 22.04
C GLU A 368 6.55 -44.08 23.47
N SER A 369 6.61 -43.21 24.48
CA SER A 369 6.71 -43.64 25.88
C SER A 369 5.47 -44.45 26.29
N GLN A 370 4.29 -44.04 25.84
CA GLN A 370 3.05 -44.81 26.02
C GLN A 370 3.14 -46.19 25.34
N ARG A 371 3.53 -46.28 24.05
CA ARG A 371 3.75 -47.56 23.34
C ARG A 371 4.81 -48.45 24.02
N LYS A 372 5.91 -47.86 24.49
CA LYS A 372 7.00 -48.55 25.21
C LYS A 372 6.59 -49.00 26.62
N SER A 373 5.52 -48.45 27.18
CA SER A 373 4.95 -48.87 28.48
C SER A 373 3.89 -49.98 28.38
N MET A 374 3.38 -50.29 27.19
CA MET A 374 2.41 -51.36 26.98
C MET A 374 3.05 -52.75 27.14
N THR A 375 2.33 -53.68 27.76
CA THR A 375 2.69 -55.10 27.71
C THR A 375 2.54 -55.67 26.29
N GLN A 376 3.18 -56.81 26.00
CA GLN A 376 3.07 -57.45 24.68
C GLN A 376 1.63 -57.81 24.30
N GLU A 377 0.82 -58.25 25.27
CA GLU A 377 -0.60 -58.56 25.07
C GLU A 377 -1.40 -57.28 24.72
N GLN A 378 -1.22 -56.20 25.49
CA GLN A 378 -1.85 -54.90 25.20
C GLN A 378 -1.43 -54.33 23.85
N ARG A 379 -0.17 -54.50 23.46
CA ARG A 379 0.31 -54.05 22.14
C ARG A 379 -0.29 -54.87 21.01
N GLN A 380 -0.45 -56.18 21.17
CA GLN A 380 -1.15 -57.02 20.20
C GLN A 380 -2.64 -56.66 20.08
N GLU A 381 -3.33 -56.39 21.19
CA GLU A 381 -4.71 -55.90 21.19
C GLU A 381 -4.82 -54.51 20.51
N PHE A 382 -3.90 -53.60 20.81
CA PHE A 382 -3.81 -52.28 20.21
C PHE A 382 -3.57 -52.33 18.69
N ASP A 383 -2.62 -53.14 18.24
CA ASP A 383 -2.28 -53.29 16.81
C ASP A 383 -3.36 -54.04 16.02
N GLN A 384 -4.16 -54.91 16.67
CA GLN A 384 -5.31 -55.61 16.06
C GLN A 384 -6.57 -54.75 15.97
N ASN A 385 -6.83 -53.91 16.97
CA ASN A 385 -8.02 -53.05 17.04
C ASN A 385 -7.79 -51.65 16.42
N TYR A 386 -6.83 -51.52 15.49
CA TYR A 386 -6.46 -50.24 14.84
C TYR A 386 -6.21 -49.09 15.84
N GLY A 387 -5.75 -49.41 17.05
CA GLY A 387 -5.56 -48.45 18.14
C GLY A 387 -4.57 -47.33 17.79
N TRP A 388 -3.71 -47.56 16.80
CA TRP A 388 -2.81 -46.56 16.24
C TRP A 388 -3.57 -45.44 15.49
N ILE A 389 -4.68 -45.73 14.78
CA ILE A 389 -5.56 -44.70 14.17
C ILE A 389 -6.18 -43.85 15.26
N LYS A 390 -6.67 -44.48 16.34
CA LYS A 390 -7.26 -43.78 17.48
C LYS A 390 -6.22 -42.96 18.26
N GLN A 391 -4.99 -43.47 18.38
CA GLN A 391 -3.84 -42.75 18.91
C GLN A 391 -3.48 -41.54 18.05
N GLU A 392 -3.58 -41.66 16.73
CA GLU A 392 -3.34 -40.58 15.77
C GLU A 392 -4.45 -39.51 15.83
N GLN A 393 -5.73 -39.88 15.89
CA GLN A 393 -6.82 -38.95 16.20
C GLN A 393 -6.58 -38.22 17.54
N GLU A 394 -6.19 -38.94 18.60
CA GLU A 394 -5.82 -38.32 19.87
C GLU A 394 -4.54 -37.45 19.78
N LYS A 395 -3.58 -37.79 18.91
CA LYS A 395 -2.36 -37.00 18.65
C LYS A 395 -2.72 -35.70 17.95
N ASN A 396 -3.49 -35.77 16.88
CA ASN A 396 -3.94 -34.64 16.09
C ASN A 396 -4.82 -33.69 16.91
N LYS A 397 -5.70 -34.24 17.76
CA LYS A 397 -6.46 -33.44 18.72
C LYS A 397 -5.56 -32.77 19.76
N LYS A 398 -4.67 -33.52 20.43
CA LYS A 398 -3.74 -32.94 21.43
C LYS A 398 -2.77 -31.94 20.81
N ALA A 399 -2.42 -32.10 19.53
CA ALA A 399 -1.64 -31.12 18.77
C ALA A 399 -2.40 -29.80 18.63
N LYS A 400 -3.64 -29.83 18.12
CA LYS A 400 -4.49 -28.63 17.99
C LYS A 400 -4.78 -27.98 19.35
N ASP A 401 -5.07 -28.77 20.39
CA ASP A 401 -5.27 -28.28 21.76
C ASP A 401 -3.99 -27.62 22.34
N LEU A 402 -2.80 -28.19 22.09
CA LEU A 402 -1.51 -27.68 22.59
C LEU A 402 -1.01 -26.47 21.80
N MET A 403 -1.11 -26.48 20.46
CA MET A 403 -0.86 -25.32 19.59
C MET A 403 -1.69 -24.13 20.06
N LYS A 404 -2.99 -24.33 20.29
CA LYS A 404 -3.88 -23.29 20.82
C LYS A 404 -3.47 -22.83 22.23
N SER A 405 -3.12 -23.75 23.13
CA SER A 405 -2.65 -23.38 24.48
C SER A 405 -1.34 -22.57 24.44
N ASN A 406 -0.40 -22.91 23.57
CA ASN A 406 0.85 -22.17 23.36
C ASN A 406 0.57 -20.77 22.80
N TYR A 407 -0.33 -20.67 21.82
CA TYR A 407 -0.77 -19.42 21.22
C TYR A 407 -1.43 -18.48 22.24
N GLU A 408 -2.43 -18.95 23.00
CA GLU A 408 -3.12 -18.13 24.01
C GLU A 408 -2.15 -17.64 25.11
N SER A 409 -1.17 -18.48 25.50
CA SER A 409 -0.11 -18.08 26.43
C SER A 409 0.78 -16.97 25.86
N ARG A 410 1.13 -17.02 24.58
CA ARG A 410 1.89 -15.94 23.89
C ARG A 410 1.06 -14.67 23.72
N LYS A 411 -0.22 -14.81 23.39
CA LYS A 411 -1.17 -13.71 23.27
C LYS A 411 -1.30 -12.97 24.60
N GLN A 412 -1.52 -13.71 25.70
CA GLN A 412 -1.57 -13.15 27.05
C GLN A 412 -0.24 -12.51 27.46
N PHE A 413 0.91 -13.09 27.11
CA PHE A 413 2.22 -12.48 27.34
C PHE A 413 2.34 -11.10 26.68
N TYR A 414 2.01 -10.98 25.39
CA TYR A 414 2.11 -9.68 24.69
C TYR A 414 1.07 -8.68 25.17
N SER A 415 -0.18 -9.10 25.42
CA SER A 415 -1.21 -8.23 26.02
C SER A 415 -0.79 -7.70 27.40
N ASN A 416 -0.16 -8.52 28.23
CA ASN A 416 0.39 -8.08 29.52
C ASN A 416 1.57 -7.10 29.32
N LEU A 417 2.47 -7.38 28.37
CA LEU A 417 3.67 -6.58 28.10
C LEU A 417 3.35 -5.15 27.66
N PHE A 418 2.26 -4.97 26.90
CA PHE A 418 1.80 -3.67 26.42
C PHE A 418 0.62 -3.06 27.20
N SER A 419 0.17 -3.70 28.28
CA SER A 419 -1.00 -3.28 29.08
C SER A 419 -0.96 -1.88 29.71
N GLY A 420 0.18 -1.19 29.65
CA GLY A 420 0.37 0.19 30.14
C GLY A 420 0.58 1.23 29.04
N TYR A 421 0.24 0.92 27.78
CA TYR A 421 0.36 1.80 26.62
C TYR A 421 -1.01 2.07 25.98
N ASP A 422 -1.11 3.14 25.19
CA ASP A 422 -2.26 3.38 24.34
C ASP A 422 -2.25 2.41 23.15
N ILE A 423 -3.32 1.60 23.04
CA ILE A 423 -3.49 0.56 22.01
C ILE A 423 -4.65 0.93 21.11
N LYS A 424 -4.39 1.03 19.80
CA LYS A 424 -5.38 1.16 18.73
C LYS A 424 -5.63 -0.21 18.12
N GLU A 425 -6.81 -0.78 18.37
CA GLU A 425 -7.20 -2.06 17.78
C GLU A 425 -7.83 -1.86 16.39
N SER A 426 -7.46 -2.69 15.43
CA SER A 426 -8.03 -2.72 14.10
C SER A 426 -8.13 -4.16 13.57
N TYR A 427 -9.25 -4.46 12.90
CA TYR A 427 -9.52 -5.77 12.31
C TYR A 427 -9.35 -5.69 10.79
N TYR A 428 -8.75 -6.73 10.22
CA TYR A 428 -8.55 -6.88 8.78
C TYR A 428 -9.06 -8.25 8.33
N THR A 429 -9.67 -8.28 7.15
CA THR A 429 -9.93 -9.51 6.40
C THR A 429 -8.77 -9.70 5.42
N GLN A 430 -8.10 -10.85 5.43
CA GLN A 430 -6.99 -11.14 4.51
C GLN A 430 -7.30 -12.38 3.67
N VAL A 431 -7.22 -12.26 2.35
CA VAL A 431 -7.24 -13.37 1.40
C VAL A 431 -5.83 -13.57 0.87
N GLU A 432 -5.24 -14.74 1.09
CA GLU A 432 -3.92 -15.08 0.57
C GLU A 432 -3.98 -15.96 -0.67
N PHE A 433 -2.96 -15.84 -1.50
CA PHE A 433 -2.65 -16.73 -2.60
C PHE A 433 -1.20 -17.18 -2.42
N GLN A 434 -0.88 -18.46 -2.59
CA GLN A 434 0.51 -18.96 -2.46
C GLN A 434 0.80 -20.04 -3.50
N LYS A 435 1.87 -19.86 -4.28
CA LYS A 435 2.24 -20.68 -5.43
C LYS A 435 3.72 -21.05 -5.37
N ARG A 436 4.02 -22.34 -5.20
CA ARG A 436 5.38 -22.87 -5.22
C ARG A 436 6.01 -22.66 -6.60
N LEU A 437 7.23 -22.13 -6.63
CA LEU A 437 7.99 -21.85 -7.86
C LEU A 437 9.08 -22.90 -8.09
N ILE A 438 9.73 -23.34 -7.01
CA ILE A 438 10.79 -24.34 -6.98
C ILE A 438 10.55 -25.24 -5.77
N GLU A 439 10.69 -26.55 -5.96
CA GLU A 439 10.64 -27.55 -4.91
C GLU A 439 11.89 -28.42 -5.05
N GLU A 440 12.81 -28.32 -4.10
CA GLU A 440 13.92 -29.26 -3.98
C GLU A 440 13.53 -30.38 -3.02
N PHE A 441 13.45 -31.59 -3.55
CA PHE A 441 13.29 -32.81 -2.76
C PHE A 441 14.63 -33.52 -2.63
N LYS A 442 15.01 -33.92 -1.41
CA LYS A 442 16.04 -34.92 -1.22
C LYS A 442 15.39 -36.30 -1.44
N GLU A 443 15.49 -36.80 -2.67
CA GLU A 443 15.23 -38.21 -2.94
C GLU A 443 16.28 -39.04 -2.18
N ARG A 444 15.81 -39.84 -1.21
CA ARG A 444 16.66 -40.79 -0.49
C ARG A 444 16.95 -41.97 -1.41
N GLY A 445 18.04 -41.89 -2.18
CA GLY A 445 18.50 -42.98 -3.03
C GLY A 445 18.74 -44.26 -2.23
N GLU A 446 18.57 -45.43 -2.85
CA GLU A 446 18.84 -46.71 -2.18
C GLU A 446 20.34 -46.95 -2.00
N GLU A 447 20.78 -47.19 -0.76
CA GLU A 447 22.16 -47.56 -0.48
C GLU A 447 22.44 -49.04 -0.84
N ILE A 448 23.48 -49.32 -1.63
CA ILE A 448 23.90 -50.69 -2.03
C ILE A 448 24.98 -51.19 -1.06
N CYS A 449 24.51 -51.56 0.13
CA CYS A 449 25.23 -51.84 1.39
C CYS A 449 26.43 -52.80 1.41
N ASN A 450 26.94 -53.27 0.28
CA ASN A 450 28.08 -54.20 0.14
C ASN A 450 29.12 -53.73 -0.88
N ASN A 451 29.11 -52.46 -1.28
CA ASN A 451 29.96 -51.94 -2.36
C ASN A 451 31.09 -50.99 -1.86
N ASN A 452 31.08 -50.62 -0.58
CA ASN A 452 32.00 -49.68 0.07
C ASN A 452 32.07 -48.31 -0.62
N GLN A 453 30.92 -47.83 -1.10
CA GLN A 453 30.66 -46.47 -1.57
C GLN A 453 29.48 -45.90 -0.76
N ASP A 454 29.21 -44.61 -0.94
CA ASP A 454 28.05 -43.88 -0.42
C ASP A 454 27.17 -43.60 -1.64
N ASP A 455 26.29 -44.55 -1.99
CA ASP A 455 25.54 -44.49 -3.24
C ASP A 455 24.49 -43.39 -3.20
N ASN A 456 23.90 -43.15 -2.03
CA ASN A 456 22.88 -42.12 -1.82
C ASN A 456 23.44 -40.73 -1.42
N ASN A 457 24.77 -40.61 -1.32
CA ASN A 457 25.51 -39.37 -1.07
C ASN A 457 25.12 -38.66 0.24
N ASN A 458 24.94 -39.41 1.33
CA ASN A 458 24.64 -38.87 2.67
C ASN A 458 25.85 -38.78 3.62
N ASN A 459 27.04 -39.23 3.18
CA ASN A 459 28.30 -39.37 3.92
C ASN A 459 28.39 -40.59 4.87
N GLN A 460 27.46 -41.54 4.77
CA GLN A 460 27.52 -42.86 5.40
C GLN A 460 27.79 -43.90 4.29
N ILE A 461 28.58 -44.94 4.59
CA ILE A 461 29.02 -45.97 3.62
C ILE A 461 28.62 -47.34 4.16
N ASP A 462 28.01 -48.17 3.31
CA ASP A 462 27.55 -49.52 3.66
C ASP A 462 26.85 -49.53 5.05
N CYS A 463 27.39 -50.25 6.03
CA CYS A 463 26.80 -50.42 7.35
C CYS A 463 26.81 -49.19 8.26
N ALA A 464 27.49 -48.11 7.89
CA ALA A 464 27.31 -46.84 8.58
C ALA A 464 25.96 -46.18 8.24
N ASP A 465 25.31 -46.59 7.14
CA ASP A 465 24.01 -46.07 6.71
C ASP A 465 22.85 -46.74 7.44
N GLU A 466 21.90 -45.95 7.95
CA GLU A 466 20.69 -46.46 8.60
C GLU A 466 19.80 -47.29 7.64
N GLN A 467 19.77 -46.96 6.35
CA GLN A 467 19.13 -47.77 5.29
C GLN A 467 19.72 -49.17 5.16
N CYS A 468 20.94 -49.38 5.66
CA CYS A 468 21.64 -50.65 5.57
C CYS A 468 21.39 -51.60 6.75
N GLY A 469 20.71 -51.14 7.81
CA GLY A 469 20.34 -51.97 8.96
C GLY A 469 19.71 -53.31 8.57
N GLY A 470 20.45 -54.41 8.77
CA GLY A 470 20.01 -55.76 8.45
C GLY A 470 20.08 -56.19 6.98
N LYS A 471 20.59 -55.36 6.05
CA LYS A 471 20.94 -55.75 4.66
C LYS A 471 22.30 -56.45 4.61
N ILE A 472 22.59 -57.18 3.52
CA ILE A 472 23.87 -57.90 3.31
C ILE A 472 24.98 -56.91 2.91
N CYS A 473 26.11 -57.01 3.60
CA CYS A 473 27.28 -56.13 3.45
C CYS A 473 28.57 -56.82 3.01
N GLY A 474 28.60 -58.14 2.96
CA GLY A 474 29.78 -58.87 2.50
C GLY A 474 29.61 -60.37 2.56
N LYS A 475 30.63 -61.08 2.07
CA LYS A 475 30.72 -62.54 2.11
C LYS A 475 32.08 -62.92 2.70
N GLY A 476 32.07 -63.73 3.75
CA GLY A 476 33.27 -64.20 4.43
C GLY A 476 33.29 -65.72 4.55
N LYS A 477 34.47 -66.30 4.75
CA LYS A 477 34.60 -67.74 4.98
C LYS A 477 34.57 -68.03 6.48
N ASN A 478 33.61 -68.84 6.92
CA ASN A 478 33.63 -69.44 8.25
C ASN A 478 34.34 -70.81 8.17
N ILE A 479 35.35 -70.99 9.01
CA ILE A 479 36.17 -72.20 9.08
C ILE A 479 35.90 -72.87 10.43
N GLN A 480 35.09 -73.94 10.42
CA GLN A 480 34.88 -74.74 11.62
C GLN A 480 36.04 -75.74 11.79
N GLU A 481 36.77 -75.65 12.91
CA GLU A 481 37.83 -76.60 13.26
C GLU A 481 37.24 -77.95 13.74
N GLY A 482 36.82 -78.77 12.78
CA GLY A 482 36.60 -80.20 12.92
C GLY A 482 37.74 -81.03 12.29
N ASN A 483 37.68 -82.35 12.45
CA ASN A 483 38.67 -83.28 11.85
C ASN A 483 38.68 -83.30 10.30
N GLU A 484 37.69 -82.67 9.65
CA GLU A 484 37.70 -82.40 8.21
C GLU A 484 37.34 -80.91 8.01
N THR A 485 38.24 -80.16 7.38
CA THR A 485 38.12 -78.70 7.23
C THR A 485 37.23 -78.34 6.04
N ASN A 486 35.97 -78.02 6.31
CA ASN A 486 35.07 -77.42 5.31
C ASN A 486 35.08 -75.89 5.46
N GLU A 487 35.49 -75.17 4.42
CA GLU A 487 35.20 -73.75 4.28
C GLU A 487 33.72 -73.59 3.88
N THR A 488 32.96 -72.83 4.66
CA THR A 488 31.60 -72.41 4.28
C THR A 488 31.59 -70.90 4.08
N GLU A 489 31.07 -70.45 2.94
CA GLU A 489 30.82 -69.04 2.67
C GLU A 489 29.57 -68.62 3.45
N VAL A 490 29.67 -67.51 4.19
CA VAL A 490 28.63 -66.97 5.07
C VAL A 490 28.45 -65.50 4.74
N ASP A 491 27.18 -65.08 4.65
CA ASP A 491 26.81 -63.71 4.34
C ASP A 491 26.82 -62.87 5.62
N PHE A 492 27.44 -61.70 5.53
CA PHE A 492 27.55 -60.73 6.60
C PHE A 492 26.47 -59.66 6.39
N TYR A 493 25.89 -59.19 7.48
CA TYR A 493 24.81 -58.20 7.49
C TYR A 493 25.20 -57.02 8.39
N CYS A 494 24.67 -55.83 8.11
CA CYS A 494 24.93 -54.65 8.94
C CYS A 494 24.15 -54.73 10.25
N ILE A 495 24.87 -54.81 11.37
CA ILE A 495 24.31 -54.94 12.72
C ILE A 495 25.07 -53.99 13.65
N GLU A 496 24.35 -53.02 14.22
CA GLU A 496 24.91 -51.97 15.11
C GLU A 496 26.05 -51.16 14.46
N GLY A 497 25.88 -50.76 13.19
CA GLY A 497 26.88 -49.99 12.45
C GLY A 497 28.03 -50.81 11.82
N GLU A 498 28.09 -52.12 12.12
CA GLU A 498 29.22 -52.98 11.73
C GLU A 498 28.77 -54.17 10.88
N CYS A 499 29.58 -54.54 9.87
CA CYS A 499 29.33 -55.70 9.02
C CYS A 499 29.67 -57.01 9.75
N LYS A 500 28.65 -57.76 10.19
CA LYS A 500 28.77 -58.93 11.08
C LYS A 500 28.05 -60.15 10.52
N ALA A 501 28.59 -61.35 10.74
CA ALA A 501 27.89 -62.59 10.43
C ALA A 501 26.67 -62.77 11.36
N LYS A 502 25.50 -63.05 10.77
CA LYS A 502 24.21 -63.20 11.45
C LYS A 502 24.04 -64.65 11.94
N GLU A 503 23.64 -64.86 13.19
CA GLU A 503 23.35 -66.22 13.70
C GLU A 503 22.15 -66.83 12.94
N GLU A 504 22.19 -68.15 12.68
CA GLU A 504 21.35 -68.79 11.66
C GLU A 504 19.82 -68.68 11.91
N ILE A 505 19.16 -67.84 11.11
CA ILE A 505 17.80 -68.12 10.61
C ILE A 505 17.95 -68.44 9.12
N LYS A 506 17.40 -69.57 8.67
CA LYS A 506 17.74 -70.17 7.36
C LYS A 506 16.91 -69.61 6.22
N GLU A 507 17.61 -69.08 5.23
CA GLU A 507 17.08 -68.44 4.02
C GLU A 507 17.41 -69.30 2.78
N VAL A 508 16.61 -69.19 1.71
CA VAL A 508 16.81 -69.95 0.45
C VAL A 508 16.62 -69.02 -0.74
N ILE A 509 17.61 -69.03 -1.64
CA ILE A 509 17.74 -68.08 -2.76
C ILE A 509 17.18 -68.68 -4.05
N ARG A 510 16.46 -67.89 -4.89
CA ARG A 510 16.89 -67.48 -6.26
C ARG A 510 15.74 -67.11 -7.25
N ASN A 511 15.92 -65.95 -7.90
CA ASN A 511 15.41 -65.47 -9.20
C ASN A 511 13.97 -65.77 -9.67
N VAL A 512 13.21 -64.71 -10.00
CA VAL A 512 12.20 -64.70 -11.07
C VAL A 512 12.39 -63.44 -11.93
N SER A 513 12.14 -63.53 -13.24
CA SER A 513 12.16 -62.40 -14.18
C SER A 513 10.83 -61.65 -14.15
N VAL A 514 10.84 -60.32 -14.27
CA VAL A 514 9.63 -59.55 -14.61
C VAL A 514 9.12 -60.04 -15.97
N ILE A 515 7.84 -60.43 -16.01
CA ILE A 515 7.08 -60.79 -17.22
C ILE A 515 5.65 -60.31 -16.96
N CYS A 516 5.15 -59.34 -17.73
CA CYS A 516 3.76 -58.90 -17.62
C CYS A 516 2.82 -60.06 -17.96
N GLN A 517 1.82 -60.33 -17.12
CA GLN A 517 0.79 -61.32 -17.46
C GLN A 517 -0.04 -60.81 -18.64
N ALA A 518 -0.27 -61.69 -19.63
CA ALA A 518 -1.16 -61.39 -20.74
C ALA A 518 -2.62 -61.45 -20.26
N LEU A 519 -3.25 -60.28 -20.11
CA LEU A 519 -4.67 -60.17 -19.76
C LEU A 519 -5.56 -60.91 -20.77
N PRO A 520 -6.64 -61.58 -20.32
CA PRO A 520 -7.59 -62.23 -21.21
C PRO A 520 -8.37 -61.20 -22.03
N SER A 521 -8.71 -61.53 -23.28
CA SER A 521 -9.48 -60.64 -24.16
C SER A 521 -10.90 -60.43 -23.63
N VAL A 522 -11.22 -59.20 -23.21
CA VAL A 522 -12.56 -58.81 -22.75
C VAL A 522 -13.55 -58.83 -23.92
N ASN A 523 -14.37 -59.88 -23.99
CA ASN A 523 -15.54 -59.90 -24.87
C ASN A 523 -16.70 -59.15 -24.20
N CYS A 524 -16.87 -57.87 -24.53
CA CYS A 524 -18.12 -57.16 -24.22
C CYS A 524 -19.31 -57.84 -24.93
N SER A 525 -20.49 -57.77 -24.33
CA SER A 525 -21.72 -58.37 -24.90
C SER A 525 -22.15 -57.69 -26.20
N GLU A 526 -22.90 -58.41 -27.05
CA GLU A 526 -23.39 -57.90 -28.35
C GLU A 526 -24.08 -56.53 -28.20
N GLY A 527 -23.44 -55.48 -28.74
CA GLY A 527 -23.87 -54.07 -28.63
C GLY A 527 -22.76 -53.15 -28.10
N SER A 528 -22.04 -53.56 -27.06
CA SER A 528 -21.00 -52.75 -26.42
C SER A 528 -19.69 -52.68 -27.21
N LYS A 529 -19.15 -51.47 -27.41
CA LYS A 529 -17.78 -51.24 -27.91
C LYS A 529 -16.82 -51.01 -26.75
N ALA A 530 -15.65 -51.65 -26.79
CA ALA A 530 -14.52 -51.34 -25.90
C ALA A 530 -13.62 -50.27 -26.52
N PHE A 531 -13.07 -49.38 -25.68
CA PHE A 531 -12.13 -48.34 -26.11
C PHE A 531 -10.94 -48.22 -25.14
N PHE A 532 -9.73 -48.12 -25.72
CA PHE A 532 -8.42 -47.78 -25.15
C PHE A 532 -8.01 -48.23 -23.73
N SER A 533 -6.90 -48.95 -23.66
CA SER A 533 -6.08 -49.06 -22.44
C SER A 533 -5.03 -47.94 -22.38
N ARG A 534 -4.80 -47.40 -21.17
CA ARG A 534 -3.53 -46.73 -20.82
C ARG A 534 -2.55 -47.76 -20.25
N TYR A 535 -1.27 -47.38 -20.25
CA TYR A 535 -0.27 -48.02 -19.39
C TYR A 535 -0.19 -47.27 -18.07
N ASP A 536 0.11 -47.98 -16.99
CA ASP A 536 0.44 -47.38 -15.69
C ASP A 536 1.90 -46.87 -15.65
N ASN A 537 2.29 -46.31 -14.50
CA ASN A 537 3.63 -45.75 -14.26
C ASN A 537 4.74 -46.83 -14.29
N THR A 538 4.40 -48.13 -14.30
CA THR A 538 5.32 -49.27 -14.46
C THR A 538 5.37 -49.78 -15.91
N ASN A 539 4.64 -49.11 -16.82
CA ASN A 539 4.47 -49.45 -18.22
C ASN A 539 3.67 -50.76 -18.46
N CYS A 540 2.79 -51.13 -17.52
CA CYS A 540 1.87 -52.28 -17.64
C CYS A 540 0.46 -51.84 -18.11
N PRO A 541 -0.23 -52.61 -18.98
CA PRO A 541 -1.54 -52.22 -19.51
C PRO A 541 -2.67 -52.41 -18.50
N ILE A 542 -3.49 -51.37 -18.31
CA ILE A 542 -4.61 -51.35 -17.36
C ILE A 542 -5.85 -52.08 -17.96
N GLU A 543 -6.66 -52.68 -17.09
CA GLU A 543 -7.86 -53.46 -17.46
C GLU A 543 -8.94 -52.60 -18.15
N THR A 544 -9.73 -53.20 -19.06
CA THR A 544 -10.65 -52.48 -19.97
C THR A 544 -12.12 -52.69 -19.62
N SER A 545 -12.83 -51.60 -19.34
CA SER A 545 -14.25 -51.59 -18.94
C SER A 545 -15.22 -51.46 -20.13
N CYS A 546 -16.29 -52.26 -20.16
CA CYS A 546 -17.37 -52.16 -21.15
C CYS A 546 -18.47 -51.17 -20.71
N LEU A 547 -18.71 -50.12 -21.48
CA LEU A 547 -19.93 -49.29 -21.33
C LEU A 547 -21.17 -50.04 -21.85
N LYS A 548 -22.30 -49.84 -21.18
CA LYS A 548 -23.62 -50.32 -21.63
C LYS A 548 -24.33 -49.20 -22.41
N GLU A 549 -25.02 -49.56 -23.48
CA GLU A 549 -26.06 -48.68 -24.04
C GLU A 549 -27.22 -48.60 -23.04
N THR A 550 -27.69 -47.38 -22.73
CA THR A 550 -28.88 -47.13 -21.90
C THR A 550 -29.93 -46.34 -22.67
N ASP A 551 -31.07 -46.99 -22.89
CA ASP A 551 -32.40 -46.46 -23.18
C ASP A 551 -32.58 -45.48 -24.37
N SER A 552 -33.85 -45.14 -24.62
CA SER A 552 -34.32 -44.48 -25.83
C SER A 552 -34.69 -43.02 -25.59
N CYS A 553 -34.08 -42.15 -26.39
CA CYS A 553 -34.32 -40.71 -26.41
C CYS A 553 -35.28 -40.28 -27.54
N ASN A 554 -35.66 -39.00 -27.54
CA ASN A 554 -36.34 -38.31 -28.64
C ASN A 554 -35.62 -37.01 -29.03
N VAL A 555 -34.94 -36.36 -28.08
CA VAL A 555 -34.07 -35.18 -28.28
C VAL A 555 -32.73 -35.37 -27.56
N ASN A 556 -31.73 -34.53 -27.85
CA ASN A 556 -30.38 -34.66 -27.27
C ASN A 556 -30.38 -34.47 -25.75
N GLU A 557 -31.29 -33.65 -25.24
CA GLU A 557 -31.48 -33.39 -23.80
C GLU A 557 -32.01 -34.61 -23.03
N ASP A 558 -32.61 -35.60 -23.71
CA ASP A 558 -32.99 -36.88 -23.09
C ASP A 558 -31.77 -37.80 -22.83
N CYS A 559 -30.58 -37.45 -23.36
CA CYS A 559 -29.38 -38.27 -23.24
C CYS A 559 -28.50 -37.85 -22.08
N ILE A 560 -28.39 -38.75 -21.09
CA ILE A 560 -27.42 -38.67 -20.00
C ILE A 560 -26.01 -38.56 -20.59
N GLN A 561 -25.31 -37.48 -20.26
CA GLN A 561 -23.96 -37.24 -20.75
C GLN A 561 -22.95 -38.12 -19.98
N PRO A 562 -22.08 -38.88 -20.66
CA PRO A 562 -21.06 -39.68 -20.00
C PRO A 562 -19.99 -38.78 -19.38
N ALA A 563 -19.33 -39.25 -18.31
CA ALA A 563 -18.21 -38.54 -17.70
C ALA A 563 -17.05 -38.23 -18.68
N CYS A 564 -16.94 -38.98 -19.79
CA CYS A 564 -16.01 -38.72 -20.89
C CYS A 564 -16.78 -38.61 -22.23
N GLY A 565 -16.88 -37.41 -22.79
CA GLY A 565 -17.52 -37.15 -24.09
C GLY A 565 -18.95 -36.63 -24.04
N ILE A 566 -19.56 -36.51 -25.22
CA ILE A 566 -20.89 -35.93 -25.45
C ILE A 566 -21.79 -36.99 -26.08
N ALA A 567 -22.96 -37.20 -25.49
CA ALA A 567 -24.01 -38.07 -26.02
C ALA A 567 -25.08 -37.26 -26.77
N GLU A 568 -25.40 -37.68 -27.99
CA GLU A 568 -26.50 -37.13 -28.79
C GLU A 568 -27.57 -38.19 -29.04
N CYS A 569 -28.81 -37.75 -29.24
CA CYS A 569 -29.89 -38.63 -29.62
C CYS A 569 -29.88 -38.89 -31.14
N ARG A 570 -29.63 -40.14 -31.53
CA ARG A 570 -29.63 -40.58 -32.93
C ARG A 570 -30.50 -41.81 -33.10
N GLU A 571 -31.44 -41.74 -34.04
CA GLU A 571 -32.42 -42.80 -34.32
C GLU A 571 -33.15 -43.34 -33.05
N ASN A 572 -33.46 -42.43 -32.12
CA ASN A 572 -34.06 -42.70 -30.80
C ASN A 572 -33.21 -43.56 -29.84
N LYS A 573 -31.87 -43.51 -29.99
CA LYS A 573 -30.89 -44.01 -29.02
C LYS A 573 -29.86 -42.92 -28.68
N CYS A 574 -29.32 -42.98 -27.46
CA CYS A 574 -28.18 -42.13 -27.09
C CYS A 574 -26.87 -42.74 -27.60
N GLU A 575 -26.21 -42.05 -28.53
CA GLU A 575 -24.87 -42.41 -29.02
C GLU A 575 -23.85 -41.37 -28.54
N VAL A 576 -22.67 -41.81 -28.07
CA VAL A 576 -21.56 -40.88 -27.77
C VAL A 576 -20.88 -40.49 -29.08
N THR A 577 -21.07 -39.24 -29.50
CA THR A 577 -20.67 -38.78 -30.85
C THR A 577 -19.35 -38.01 -30.85
N GLN A 578 -18.91 -37.53 -29.69
CA GLN A 578 -17.64 -36.86 -29.51
C GLN A 578 -17.01 -37.27 -28.17
N LEU A 579 -15.68 -37.44 -28.14
CA LEU A 579 -14.93 -37.67 -26.90
C LEU A 579 -14.17 -36.40 -26.54
N THR A 580 -14.35 -35.95 -25.30
CA THR A 580 -13.70 -34.80 -24.68
C THR A 580 -12.98 -35.27 -23.41
N GLU A 581 -12.21 -34.38 -22.77
CA GLU A 581 -11.58 -34.68 -21.48
C GLU A 581 -12.61 -35.11 -20.44
N CYS A 582 -12.24 -36.13 -19.66
CA CYS A 582 -13.12 -36.73 -18.66
C CYS A 582 -13.26 -35.80 -17.45
N ARG A 583 -14.49 -35.64 -16.95
CA ARG A 583 -14.73 -35.05 -15.64
C ARG A 583 -14.71 -36.15 -14.57
N GLU A 584 -14.15 -35.82 -13.41
CA GLU A 584 -14.34 -36.63 -12.21
C GLU A 584 -15.78 -36.45 -11.68
N LEU A 585 -16.29 -37.43 -10.94
CA LEU A 585 -17.66 -37.38 -10.40
C LEU A 585 -17.69 -36.52 -9.14
N GLU A 586 -18.65 -35.60 -9.06
CA GLU A 586 -18.74 -34.56 -8.02
C GLU A 586 -19.55 -34.99 -6.78
N CYS A 587 -20.19 -36.16 -6.83
CA CYS A 587 -21.05 -36.73 -5.78
C CYS A 587 -21.40 -38.21 -6.02
N ILE A 588 -22.09 -38.84 -5.07
CA ILE A 588 -22.59 -40.21 -5.15
C ILE A 588 -24.09 -40.21 -5.49
N GLU A 589 -24.51 -41.16 -6.33
CA GLU A 589 -25.89 -41.28 -6.82
C GLU A 589 -26.94 -41.20 -5.70
N GLY A 590 -27.80 -40.18 -5.75
CA GLY A 590 -28.84 -39.94 -4.75
C GLY A 590 -28.40 -39.13 -3.51
N ASP A 591 -27.19 -38.59 -3.46
CA ASP A 591 -26.83 -37.55 -2.48
C ASP A 591 -27.72 -36.30 -2.65
N GLU A 592 -28.12 -35.67 -1.55
CA GLU A 592 -28.99 -34.48 -1.54
C GLU A 592 -28.29 -33.28 -0.88
N ARG A 593 -28.18 -32.14 -1.57
CA ARG A 593 -27.80 -30.86 -0.96
C ARG A 593 -29.04 -30.12 -0.47
N ILE A 594 -29.03 -29.79 0.82
CA ILE A 594 -30.19 -29.26 1.55
C ILE A 594 -29.89 -27.85 2.03
N CYS A 595 -30.84 -26.93 1.85
CA CYS A 595 -30.71 -25.54 2.26
C CYS A 595 -30.75 -25.42 3.80
N GLU A 596 -29.62 -25.06 4.43
CA GLU A 596 -29.47 -25.05 5.90
C GLU A 596 -30.53 -24.21 6.64
N SER A 597 -31.07 -23.19 5.99
CA SER A 597 -32.05 -22.26 6.57
C SER A 597 -33.47 -22.81 6.70
N ASP A 598 -33.86 -23.83 5.92
CA ASP A 598 -35.25 -24.34 5.93
C ASP A 598 -35.43 -25.85 5.64
N GLY A 599 -34.36 -26.58 5.32
CA GLY A 599 -34.42 -28.03 5.08
C GLY A 599 -34.97 -28.44 3.71
N ARG A 600 -35.09 -27.54 2.73
CA ARG A 600 -35.44 -27.90 1.36
C ARG A 600 -34.23 -28.41 0.58
N ILE A 601 -34.39 -29.53 -0.13
CA ILE A 601 -33.40 -30.03 -1.09
C ILE A 601 -33.34 -29.03 -2.26
N VAL A 602 -32.13 -28.68 -2.70
CA VAL A 602 -31.87 -27.73 -3.79
C VAL A 602 -31.04 -28.32 -4.93
N GLU A 603 -30.24 -29.36 -4.67
CA GLU A 603 -29.51 -30.12 -5.68
C GLU A 603 -29.56 -31.62 -5.31
N ILE A 604 -29.74 -32.50 -6.28
CA ILE A 604 -29.70 -33.96 -6.12
C ILE A 604 -28.62 -34.51 -7.05
N CYS A 605 -27.82 -35.45 -6.57
CA CYS A 605 -26.81 -36.09 -7.39
C CYS A 605 -27.41 -37.15 -8.32
N ASN A 606 -27.33 -36.91 -9.63
CA ASN A 606 -27.75 -37.85 -10.68
C ASN A 606 -26.58 -38.11 -11.64
N ASN A 607 -26.30 -39.38 -11.91
CA ASN A 607 -25.14 -39.89 -12.65
C ASN A 607 -23.79 -39.32 -12.18
N GLY A 608 -23.65 -39.09 -10.87
CA GLY A 608 -22.44 -38.55 -10.24
C GLY A 608 -22.21 -37.04 -10.41
N PHE A 609 -23.21 -36.26 -10.84
CA PHE A 609 -23.16 -34.79 -10.91
C PHE A 609 -24.37 -34.13 -10.23
N TRP A 610 -24.19 -32.92 -9.72
CA TRP A 610 -25.24 -32.17 -9.01
C TRP A 610 -26.27 -31.58 -9.98
N GLU A 611 -27.50 -32.09 -9.94
CA GLU A 611 -28.62 -31.59 -10.73
C GLU A 611 -29.52 -30.68 -9.88
N LYS A 612 -29.69 -29.43 -10.32
CA LYS A 612 -30.38 -28.37 -9.56
C LYS A 612 -31.89 -28.59 -9.55
N THR A 613 -32.46 -28.82 -8.36
CA THR A 613 -33.90 -29.07 -8.13
C THR A 613 -34.63 -27.91 -7.45
N GLY A 614 -33.89 -26.93 -6.91
CA GLY A 614 -34.43 -25.72 -6.31
C GLY A 614 -33.35 -24.64 -6.10
N GLU A 615 -33.72 -23.51 -5.49
CA GLU A 615 -32.78 -22.44 -5.16
C GLU A 615 -32.91 -22.02 -3.68
N CYS A 616 -31.75 -21.79 -3.04
CA CYS A 616 -31.67 -21.19 -1.72
C CYS A 616 -31.85 -19.67 -1.82
N GLU A 617 -33.06 -19.16 -1.57
CA GLU A 617 -33.28 -17.73 -1.28
C GLU A 617 -32.73 -17.38 0.11
N GLN A 618 -31.40 -17.33 0.23
CA GLN A 618 -30.73 -16.60 1.31
C GLN A 618 -30.26 -15.25 0.75
N THR A 619 -30.88 -14.17 1.24
CA THR A 619 -30.27 -12.83 1.20
C THR A 619 -29.58 -12.62 2.55
N PRO A 620 -28.28 -12.95 2.69
CA PRO A 620 -27.53 -12.54 3.86
C PRO A 620 -27.46 -11.01 3.87
N GLU A 621 -27.93 -10.37 4.94
CA GLU A 621 -27.86 -8.91 5.11
C GLU A 621 -26.44 -8.44 5.49
N ILE A 622 -25.44 -8.97 4.79
CA ILE A 622 -24.10 -8.38 4.73
C ILE A 622 -24.25 -7.15 3.84
N ARG A 623 -24.02 -5.95 4.41
CA ARG A 623 -23.81 -4.73 3.62
C ARG A 623 -22.45 -4.77 2.94
N ASN A 624 -22.31 -5.67 1.97
CA ASN A 624 -21.46 -5.37 0.84
C ASN A 624 -22.17 -4.25 0.10
N GLU A 625 -21.54 -3.08 0.04
CA GLU A 625 -21.97 -2.02 -0.85
C GLU A 625 -21.62 -2.45 -2.28
N THR A 626 -22.47 -3.31 -2.85
CA THR A 626 -22.51 -3.50 -4.30
C THR A 626 -22.79 -2.13 -4.91
N ILE A 627 -21.80 -1.63 -5.65
CA ILE A 627 -21.85 -0.40 -6.41
C ILE A 627 -22.89 -0.60 -7.54
N VAL A 628 -24.16 -0.26 -7.27
CA VAL A 628 -25.29 -0.49 -8.19
C VAL A 628 -25.59 0.80 -8.94
N GLY A 629 -24.87 1.03 -10.04
CA GLY A 629 -25.10 2.16 -10.93
C GLY A 629 -23.85 2.59 -11.67
N ASN A 630 -23.71 3.90 -11.85
CA ASN A 630 -22.55 4.54 -12.47
C ASN A 630 -21.49 4.96 -11.43
N GLU A 631 -21.54 4.44 -10.21
CA GLU A 631 -20.61 4.78 -9.12
C GLU A 631 -19.26 4.02 -9.24
N CYS A 632 -18.21 4.48 -8.56
CA CYS A 632 -16.87 3.88 -8.58
C CYS A 632 -16.01 4.29 -7.38
N LEU A 633 -14.88 3.61 -7.18
CA LEU A 633 -13.79 4.01 -6.29
C LEU A 633 -12.46 4.20 -7.04
N SER A 634 -12.25 3.50 -8.15
CA SER A 634 -11.07 3.64 -9.03
C SER A 634 -11.45 3.63 -10.52
N ALA A 635 -10.50 3.98 -11.40
CA ALA A 635 -10.70 3.90 -12.85
C ALA A 635 -11.10 2.48 -13.32
N SER A 636 -10.66 1.44 -12.62
CA SER A 636 -10.91 0.04 -13.02
C SER A 636 -12.37 -0.41 -12.86
N ASP A 637 -13.14 0.20 -11.94
CA ASP A 637 -14.60 0.01 -11.85
C ASP A 637 -15.30 0.49 -13.14
N CYS A 638 -14.65 1.40 -13.87
CA CYS A 638 -15.17 2.10 -15.03
C CYS A 638 -14.58 1.50 -16.32
N GLY A 639 -15.06 0.31 -16.67
CA GLY A 639 -14.50 -0.56 -17.73
C GLY A 639 -13.90 0.16 -18.96
N ASN A 640 -12.59 -0.06 -19.14
CA ASN A 640 -11.68 0.34 -20.22
C ASN A 640 -11.75 1.80 -20.70
N ASP A 641 -12.80 2.23 -21.37
CA ASP A 641 -12.89 3.54 -22.06
C ASP A 641 -13.50 4.65 -21.18
N ASN A 642 -13.69 4.37 -19.89
CA ASN A 642 -14.22 5.31 -18.90
C ASN A 642 -13.14 5.67 -17.86
N ILE A 643 -13.41 6.73 -17.10
CA ILE A 643 -12.61 7.19 -15.96
C ILE A 643 -13.49 7.30 -14.70
N CYS A 644 -12.89 7.21 -13.52
CA CYS A 644 -13.58 7.47 -12.26
C CYS A 644 -13.43 8.94 -11.85
N ASN A 645 -14.55 9.66 -11.77
CA ASN A 645 -14.64 11.10 -11.49
C ASN A 645 -15.53 11.32 -10.26
N ASN A 646 -14.95 11.77 -9.14
CA ASN A 646 -15.64 12.00 -7.86
C ASN A 646 -16.55 10.83 -7.44
N GLY A 647 -16.12 9.59 -7.68
CA GLY A 647 -16.89 8.39 -7.38
C GLY A 647 -17.99 8.03 -8.38
N MET A 648 -17.98 8.58 -9.61
CA MET A 648 -18.78 8.07 -10.72
C MET A 648 -18.00 7.87 -12.03
N CYS A 649 -18.31 6.78 -12.73
CA CYS A 649 -17.79 6.43 -14.04
C CYS A 649 -18.30 7.35 -15.14
N GLN A 650 -17.39 7.84 -15.99
CA GLN A 650 -17.69 8.73 -17.10
C GLN A 650 -16.87 8.37 -18.34
N VAL A 651 -17.52 8.36 -19.51
CA VAL A 651 -16.85 8.15 -20.81
C VAL A 651 -15.97 9.36 -21.11
N LEU A 652 -14.71 9.16 -21.50
CA LEU A 652 -13.86 10.25 -21.98
C LEU A 652 -14.42 10.85 -23.30
N PRO A 653 -14.39 12.19 -23.49
CA PRO A 653 -14.75 12.80 -24.77
C PRO A 653 -13.88 12.24 -25.90
N GLN A 654 -14.49 11.66 -26.93
CA GLN A 654 -13.75 11.14 -28.08
C GLN A 654 -13.10 12.31 -28.85
N VAL A 655 -11.76 12.26 -28.97
CA VAL A 655 -10.98 13.29 -29.64
C VAL A 655 -11.38 13.38 -31.11
N ILE A 656 -11.90 14.54 -31.53
CA ILE A 656 -12.09 14.85 -32.94
C ILE A 656 -10.71 15.22 -33.50
N ILE A 657 -9.97 14.20 -33.94
CA ILE A 657 -8.68 14.39 -34.60
C ILE A 657 -8.93 15.03 -35.97
N THR A 658 -8.94 16.36 -36.02
CA THR A 658 -8.73 17.09 -37.27
C THR A 658 -7.28 16.90 -37.68
N GLU A 659 -7.05 16.10 -38.72
CA GLU A 659 -5.71 15.89 -39.28
C GLU A 659 -5.05 17.26 -39.56
N PRO A 660 -3.82 17.52 -39.06
CA PRO A 660 -3.12 18.74 -39.38
C PRO A 660 -2.78 18.74 -40.86
N VAL A 661 -3.27 19.76 -41.59
CA VAL A 661 -2.95 19.94 -43.00
C VAL A 661 -1.45 20.17 -43.13
N GLU A 662 -0.74 19.28 -43.84
CA GLU A 662 0.70 19.43 -44.10
C GLU A 662 0.96 20.74 -44.87
N GLU A 663 1.44 21.77 -44.15
CA GLU A 663 1.86 23.03 -44.77
C GLU A 663 3.22 22.82 -45.45
N VAL A 664 3.18 22.53 -46.76
CA VAL A 664 4.35 22.16 -47.55
C VAL A 664 5.34 23.32 -47.63
N LEU A 665 6.44 23.21 -46.88
CA LEU A 665 7.56 24.15 -46.88
C LEU A 665 8.25 24.24 -48.25
N ILE A 666 7.81 25.17 -49.09
CA ILE A 666 8.54 25.63 -50.28
C ILE A 666 9.30 26.90 -49.91
N GLY A 667 10.61 26.78 -49.70
CA GLY A 667 11.48 27.93 -49.48
C GLY A 667 12.13 28.43 -50.77
N GLU A 668 12.01 29.73 -51.05
CA GLU A 668 12.92 30.44 -51.96
C GLU A 668 13.11 31.91 -51.54
N LYS A 669 13.91 32.69 -52.28
CA LYS A 669 14.55 33.92 -51.81
C LYS A 669 14.07 35.22 -52.44
N GLU A 670 14.18 36.28 -51.63
CA GLU A 670 14.58 37.66 -51.99
C GLU A 670 13.66 38.56 -52.85
N GLN A 671 13.69 39.86 -52.49
CA GLN A 671 13.32 41.08 -53.22
C GLN A 671 11.85 41.50 -53.44
N GLU A 672 11.50 42.54 -52.67
CA GLU A 672 10.99 43.86 -53.14
C GLU A 672 9.63 44.06 -53.85
N GLN A 673 8.95 45.12 -53.37
CA GLN A 673 8.13 46.10 -54.12
C GLN A 673 6.66 45.77 -54.51
N GLN A 674 5.78 46.35 -53.68
CA GLN A 674 4.81 47.41 -54.05
C GLN A 674 3.37 47.04 -54.55
N THR A 675 2.43 47.90 -54.11
CA THR A 675 1.16 48.28 -54.78
C THR A 675 -0.10 47.40 -54.62
N GLU A 676 -0.88 47.74 -53.58
CA GLU A 676 -2.24 48.37 -53.68
C GLU A 676 -3.45 47.66 -54.35
N GLU A 677 -4.64 47.99 -53.80
CA GLU A 677 -6.01 47.91 -54.37
C GLU A 677 -6.83 46.57 -54.42
N GLN A 678 -7.92 46.57 -53.61
CA GLN A 678 -9.31 46.21 -54.01
C GLN A 678 -9.72 44.72 -54.25
N THR A 679 -10.98 44.26 -54.03
CA THR A 679 -12.21 44.81 -53.39
C THR A 679 -13.30 43.71 -53.21
N GLN A 680 -13.95 43.60 -52.03
CA GLN A 680 -15.26 42.95 -51.75
C GLN A 680 -15.39 41.41 -52.06
N GLU A 681 -16.47 40.65 -51.79
CA GLU A 681 -17.87 40.95 -51.38
C GLU A 681 -18.59 39.76 -50.64
N GLN A 682 -19.47 40.04 -49.65
CA GLN A 682 -20.62 39.21 -49.15
C GLN A 682 -20.37 37.77 -48.58
N ASN A 683 -21.17 37.16 -47.69
CA ASN A 683 -22.52 37.36 -47.11
C ASN A 683 -22.46 37.16 -45.55
N GLN A 684 -23.37 37.63 -44.67
CA GLN A 684 -24.81 37.29 -44.45
C GLN A 684 -25.07 35.76 -44.27
N GLN A 685 -25.93 35.25 -43.39
CA GLN A 685 -26.80 35.79 -42.30
C GLN A 685 -27.07 34.60 -41.32
N GLU A 686 -27.64 34.70 -40.11
CA GLU A 686 -28.40 35.75 -39.43
C GLU A 686 -28.10 35.76 -37.90
N SER A 687 -29.10 35.65 -37.01
CA SER A 687 -28.97 35.71 -35.54
C SER A 687 -30.24 35.18 -34.86
N ASN A 688 -30.19 34.78 -33.57
CA ASN A 688 -31.31 34.96 -32.63
C ASN A 688 -30.88 34.75 -31.16
N PRO A 689 -31.42 35.52 -30.19
CA PRO A 689 -31.12 35.40 -28.76
C PRO A 689 -32.12 34.52 -28.00
N ILE A 690 -31.74 34.08 -26.80
CA ILE A 690 -32.66 33.58 -25.77
C ILE A 690 -32.90 34.72 -24.76
N GLN A 691 -34.14 34.91 -24.33
CA GLN A 691 -34.54 35.98 -23.41
C GLN A 691 -34.53 35.52 -21.96
N GLU A 692 -34.14 36.42 -21.06
CA GLU A 692 -34.43 36.34 -19.63
C GLU A 692 -35.90 36.74 -19.37
N GLU A 693 -36.55 36.11 -18.39
CA GLU A 693 -37.70 36.70 -17.68
C GLU A 693 -37.45 36.67 -16.16
N THR A 694 -37.92 37.71 -15.48
CA THR A 694 -37.57 38.04 -14.09
C THR A 694 -38.78 37.91 -13.16
N ALA A 695 -38.57 37.40 -11.94
CA ALA A 695 -39.46 37.59 -10.81
C ALA A 695 -38.71 37.39 -9.47
N GLY A 696 -38.32 38.48 -8.81
CA GLY A 696 -37.87 38.45 -7.41
C GLY A 696 -39.05 38.47 -6.43
N THR A 697 -38.81 38.10 -5.18
CA THR A 697 -39.74 38.37 -4.06
C THR A 697 -38.93 38.52 -2.77
N GLU A 698 -39.04 39.68 -2.13
CA GLU A 698 -38.33 40.00 -0.90
C GLU A 698 -38.96 39.31 0.32
N GLN A 699 -38.13 38.86 1.27
CA GLN A 699 -38.55 38.64 2.67
C GLN A 699 -37.47 39.15 3.62
N SER A 700 -37.90 39.90 4.64
CA SER A 700 -37.02 40.50 5.64
C SER A 700 -36.51 39.47 6.67
N PRO A 701 -35.29 39.61 7.21
CA PRO A 701 -34.90 38.90 8.42
C PRO A 701 -35.66 39.43 9.63
N SER A 702 -36.05 38.53 10.53
CA SER A 702 -36.64 38.87 11.84
C SER A 702 -35.68 38.53 12.96
N GLU A 703 -35.50 39.48 13.89
CA GLU A 703 -34.68 39.27 15.10
C GLU A 703 -35.19 38.09 15.94
N SER A 704 -34.26 37.34 16.54
CA SER A 704 -34.54 36.62 17.79
C SER A 704 -33.27 36.47 18.61
N GLU A 705 -33.23 37.16 19.76
CA GLU A 705 -32.24 36.93 20.80
C GLU A 705 -32.47 35.54 21.43
N THR A 706 -31.42 34.84 21.83
CA THR A 706 -31.51 33.83 22.89
C THR A 706 -30.21 33.81 23.69
N THR A 707 -30.22 34.49 24.82
CA THR A 707 -29.16 34.44 25.83
C THR A 707 -29.20 33.09 26.56
N SER A 708 -28.02 32.51 26.81
CA SER A 708 -27.87 31.44 27.80
C SER A 708 -26.53 31.58 28.53
N GLU A 709 -26.59 32.14 29.74
CA GLU A 709 -25.47 32.09 30.67
C GLU A 709 -25.27 30.63 31.15
N SER A 710 -24.03 30.19 31.24
CA SER A 710 -23.64 29.20 32.25
C SER A 710 -22.22 29.52 32.74
N THR A 711 -22.01 29.38 34.04
CA THR A 711 -20.82 29.88 34.75
C THR A 711 -20.11 28.76 35.50
N SER A 712 -18.77 28.76 35.44
CA SER A 712 -17.91 28.04 36.38
C SER A 712 -16.52 28.66 36.46
N GLU A 713 -16.19 29.26 37.60
CA GLU A 713 -14.82 29.64 37.98
C GLU A 713 -13.99 28.35 38.19
N SER A 714 -12.68 28.28 37.93
CA SER A 714 -11.56 28.78 38.76
C SER A 714 -10.27 28.15 38.17
N THR A 715 -9.04 28.68 38.20
CA THR A 715 -8.24 29.12 39.37
C THR A 715 -6.97 29.88 38.91
N SER A 716 -6.35 30.68 39.80
CA SER A 716 -5.02 31.35 39.65
C SER A 716 -3.87 30.39 39.26
N GLY A 717 -2.74 30.77 38.65
CA GLY A 717 -1.98 32.06 38.57
C GLY A 717 -0.49 31.79 38.93
N PRO A 718 0.48 32.75 38.91
CA PRO A 718 0.39 34.20 38.63
C PRO A 718 1.32 34.69 37.48
N SER A 719 1.26 35.99 37.17
CA SER A 719 2.18 36.69 36.23
C SER A 719 3.42 37.28 36.93
N SER A 720 4.50 37.52 36.17
CA SER A 720 5.73 38.19 36.61
C SER A 720 6.13 39.30 35.64
N SER A 721 5.68 40.53 35.91
CA SER A 721 5.99 41.73 35.13
C SER A 721 7.23 42.48 35.66
N GLN A 722 8.14 42.90 34.78
CA GLN A 722 9.06 44.02 35.04
C GLN A 722 9.16 44.96 33.82
N GLU A 723 9.12 46.26 34.11
CA GLU A 723 9.19 47.34 33.12
C GLU A 723 10.62 47.92 33.04
N THR A 724 11.15 48.11 31.84
CA THR A 724 11.96 49.29 31.47
C THR A 724 11.89 49.46 29.94
N SER A 725 11.51 50.58 29.31
CA SER A 725 11.70 52.02 29.58
C SER A 725 12.95 52.64 28.92
N VAL A 726 12.68 53.44 27.88
CA VAL A 726 13.33 54.73 27.52
C VAL A 726 14.55 54.77 26.56
N THR A 727 14.27 55.37 25.38
CA THR A 727 15.14 56.10 24.43
C THR A 727 16.34 55.41 23.76
N GLY A 728 16.38 55.50 22.43
CA GLY A 728 17.59 55.32 21.62
C GLY A 728 18.16 56.64 21.08
N LYS A 729 19.27 56.56 20.30
CA LYS A 729 19.70 57.63 19.41
C LYS A 729 20.59 57.11 18.27
N VAL A 730 20.45 57.74 17.11
CA VAL A 730 21.23 57.48 15.88
C VAL A 730 22.70 57.87 16.05
N ILE A 731 23.63 57.07 15.51
CA ILE A 731 24.83 57.54 14.78
C ILE A 731 25.46 56.39 13.96
N THR A 732 26.15 56.77 12.88
CA THR A 732 26.73 55.94 11.81
C THR A 732 28.05 55.25 12.18
N GLY A 733 28.34 54.12 11.53
CA GLY A 733 29.70 53.57 11.45
C GLY A 733 29.82 52.35 10.52
N PHE A 734 30.42 52.55 9.34
CA PHE A 734 31.16 51.47 8.66
C PHE A 734 32.55 51.42 9.30
N ASP A 735 33.07 50.23 9.58
CA ASP A 735 34.41 49.82 9.14
C ASP A 735 34.64 48.33 9.39
N THR A 736 35.48 47.73 8.55
CA THR A 736 35.96 46.35 8.64
C THR A 736 37.35 46.32 9.25
N GLU A 737 37.63 45.41 10.19
CA GLU A 737 39.01 44.98 10.43
C GLU A 737 39.08 43.54 10.96
N GLU A 738 40.16 42.84 10.61
CA GLU A 738 40.42 41.46 11.00
C GLU A 738 41.01 41.39 12.41
N SER A 739 40.68 40.35 13.20
CA SER A 739 41.65 39.82 14.19
C SER A 739 41.29 38.43 14.70
N ASN A 740 42.11 37.46 14.31
CA ASN A 740 42.39 36.29 15.15
C ASN A 740 43.20 36.77 16.39
N PRO A 741 43.05 36.12 17.55
CA PRO A 741 44.26 35.49 18.08
C PRO A 741 44.03 34.10 18.70
N SER A 742 44.89 33.16 18.33
CA SER A 742 45.03 31.86 18.99
C SER A 742 45.91 31.95 20.24
N GLN A 743 45.52 31.28 21.33
CA GLN A 743 46.42 30.62 22.31
C GLN A 743 45.54 29.75 23.23
N GLU A 744 45.68 28.42 23.44
CA GLU A 744 46.79 27.43 23.45
C GLU A 744 47.24 27.06 24.89
N LEU A 745 47.59 25.77 25.10
CA LEU A 745 48.00 25.11 26.37
C LEU A 745 46.84 24.86 27.38
N THR A 746 46.77 23.76 28.15
CA THR A 746 47.78 22.74 28.55
C THR A 746 47.08 21.36 28.66
N SER A 747 47.56 20.30 27.99
CA SER A 747 48.53 19.26 28.43
C SER A 747 47.96 18.06 29.22
N SER A 748 48.40 16.85 28.85
CA SER A 748 47.99 15.53 29.36
C SER A 748 48.34 15.25 30.84
N PRO A 749 47.98 14.05 31.34
CA PRO A 749 49.07 13.11 31.63
C PRO A 749 48.90 11.73 30.96
N GLU A 750 50.02 11.16 30.53
CA GLU A 750 50.14 9.73 30.24
C GLU A 750 50.34 8.93 31.55
N SER A 751 49.96 7.65 31.55
CA SER A 751 50.55 6.63 32.42
C SER A 751 50.77 5.36 31.61
N ASN A 752 52.00 4.84 31.60
CA ASN A 752 52.45 3.83 30.65
C ASN A 752 53.22 2.71 31.37
N GLN A 753 53.32 1.54 30.72
CA GLN A 753 54.06 0.33 31.10
C GLN A 753 53.39 -0.53 32.21
N GLN A 754 53.60 -1.85 32.27
CA GLN A 754 54.77 -2.59 31.75
C GLN A 754 54.51 -4.09 31.44
N ASN A 755 54.98 -4.55 30.27
CA ASN A 755 55.43 -5.92 29.91
C ASN A 755 54.43 -7.11 29.93
N GLN A 756 54.62 -8.22 29.20
CA GLN A 756 55.68 -8.72 28.27
C GLN A 756 55.01 -9.61 27.19
N GLN A 757 55.42 -9.61 25.90
CA GLN A 757 56.35 -10.56 25.21
C GLN A 757 56.04 -12.08 25.40
N SER A 758 56.20 -12.97 24.41
CA SER A 758 56.67 -12.83 23.01
C SER A 758 56.39 -14.10 22.15
N GLU A 759 56.44 -13.93 20.82
CA GLU A 759 57.01 -14.85 19.80
C GLU A 759 56.33 -16.19 19.36
N ASN A 760 56.90 -16.68 18.25
CA ASN A 760 56.35 -17.49 17.16
C ASN A 760 56.87 -18.95 17.16
N GLN A 761 56.24 -19.75 16.29
CA GLN A 761 56.81 -20.87 15.50
C GLN A 761 57.08 -22.28 16.10
N GLU A 762 56.44 -23.25 15.42
CA GLU A 762 56.97 -24.52 14.89
C GLU A 762 57.33 -25.76 15.75
N SER A 763 56.96 -26.90 15.17
CA SER A 763 57.59 -28.24 15.21
C SER A 763 57.21 -29.28 16.29
N ASN A 764 56.36 -30.22 15.85
CA ASN A 764 56.60 -31.68 15.77
C ASN A 764 57.17 -32.51 16.97
N GLN A 765 56.49 -33.65 17.17
CA GLN A 765 56.99 -34.99 17.56
C GLN A 765 57.26 -35.41 19.03
N GLN A 766 56.65 -36.58 19.33
CA GLN A 766 57.15 -37.74 20.09
C GLN A 766 57.09 -37.83 21.65
N ASN A 767 56.07 -38.58 22.11
CA ASN A 767 56.20 -39.98 22.64
C ASN A 767 56.57 -40.24 24.13
N GLN A 768 56.13 -41.43 24.61
CA GLN A 768 56.41 -42.09 25.91
C GLN A 768 55.77 -41.39 27.15
N GLN A 769 55.34 -42.01 28.26
CA GLN A 769 55.20 -43.37 28.88
C GLN A 769 54.65 -43.07 30.31
N SER A 770 54.02 -43.91 31.15
CA SER A 770 53.41 -45.26 31.18
C SER A 770 52.16 -45.13 32.13
N GLU A 771 51.52 -46.08 32.83
CA GLU A 771 51.58 -47.53 33.16
C GLU A 771 50.12 -48.10 33.03
N ASN A 772 49.76 -49.38 32.96
CA ASN A 772 50.13 -50.62 33.70
C ASN A 772 49.70 -50.63 35.20
N GLN A 773 49.11 -51.68 35.78
CA GLN A 773 48.75 -53.02 35.26
C GLN A 773 47.68 -53.73 36.13
N GLU A 774 47.02 -54.76 35.57
CA GLU A 774 46.50 -55.99 36.22
C GLU A 774 45.54 -55.97 37.44
N SER A 775 44.49 -56.81 37.35
CA SER A 775 44.40 -57.98 38.23
C SER A 775 43.72 -59.16 37.52
N ASN A 776 44.09 -60.39 37.89
CA ASN A 776 43.66 -61.65 37.26
C ASN A 776 43.48 -62.71 38.38
N GLN A 777 42.46 -63.57 38.32
CA GLN A 777 42.26 -64.63 39.32
C GLN A 777 41.57 -65.90 38.78
N GLN A 778 41.70 -67.00 39.52
CA GLN A 778 41.78 -68.36 38.97
C GLN A 778 40.65 -69.32 39.40
N ASN A 779 40.54 -70.44 38.65
CA ASN A 779 39.66 -71.59 38.88
C ASN A 779 39.73 -72.20 40.30
N PRO A 780 38.71 -73.00 40.66
CA PRO A 780 39.01 -74.41 40.98
C PRO A 780 38.05 -75.44 40.33
N PRO A 781 38.48 -76.70 40.11
CA PRO A 781 37.67 -77.77 39.49
C PRO A 781 37.11 -78.82 40.48
N ASN A 782 36.07 -79.59 40.11
CA ASN A 782 35.95 -81.00 40.54
C ASN A 782 34.89 -81.90 39.86
N ASN A 783 35.24 -83.20 39.76
CA ASN A 783 34.45 -84.44 39.79
C ASN A 783 33.20 -84.71 38.92
N GLN A 784 33.41 -85.64 37.97
CA GLN A 784 32.70 -86.91 37.70
C GLN A 784 31.64 -87.40 38.73
N PRO A 785 30.61 -88.17 38.29
CA PRO A 785 30.84 -89.59 37.93
C PRO A 785 30.20 -90.08 36.61
N SER A 786 30.58 -91.29 36.21
CA SER A 786 30.12 -92.04 35.03
C SER A 786 28.97 -93.00 35.34
N GLU A 787 28.08 -93.24 34.37
CA GLU A 787 27.42 -94.54 34.21
C GLU A 787 27.52 -95.04 32.76
N GLN A 788 27.66 -96.36 32.62
CA GLN A 788 27.79 -97.08 31.35
C GLN A 788 26.74 -98.18 31.27
N ASN A 789 26.41 -98.58 30.05
CA ASN A 789 25.67 -99.79 29.67
C ASN A 789 24.16 -99.85 30.01
N LYS A 790 23.34 -99.72 28.97
CA LYS A 790 22.38 -100.78 28.62
C LYS A 790 22.00 -100.73 27.14
N GLU A 791 22.42 -101.77 26.43
CA GLU A 791 22.10 -102.01 25.01
C GLU A 791 20.66 -102.53 24.84
N ASP A 792 20.16 -102.37 23.62
CA ASP A 792 19.24 -103.28 22.93
C ASP A 792 17.99 -103.80 23.67
N ASN A 793 16.92 -102.99 23.66
CA ASN A 793 15.54 -103.49 23.50
C ASN A 793 14.48 -102.44 23.07
N LYS A 794 14.87 -101.24 22.58
CA LYS A 794 13.94 -100.10 22.44
C LYS A 794 13.37 -99.84 21.03
N ASN A 795 13.93 -100.44 19.99
CA ASN A 795 13.63 -100.18 18.57
C ASN A 795 12.28 -100.75 18.07
N LYS A 796 11.22 -100.78 18.90
CA LYS A 796 9.84 -101.09 18.45
C LYS A 796 8.76 -100.20 19.07
N ASP A 797 8.94 -99.74 20.30
CA ASP A 797 8.07 -98.68 20.85
C ASP A 797 8.48 -97.29 20.32
N ASP A 798 9.79 -97.05 20.10
CA ASP A 798 10.25 -95.78 19.52
C ASP A 798 9.87 -95.61 18.04
N GLU A 799 9.52 -96.68 17.33
CA GLU A 799 9.05 -96.62 15.93
C GLU A 799 7.55 -96.25 15.88
N ARG A 800 6.73 -96.90 16.72
CA ARG A 800 5.33 -96.50 16.93
C ARG A 800 5.20 -95.08 17.50
N ARG A 801 6.09 -94.67 18.42
CA ARG A 801 6.16 -93.28 18.88
C ARG A 801 6.55 -92.30 17.79
N ARG A 802 7.37 -92.70 16.80
CA ARG A 802 7.66 -91.84 15.63
C ARG A 802 6.44 -91.71 14.71
N GLU A 803 5.58 -92.72 14.62
CA GLU A 803 4.30 -92.59 13.91
C GLU A 803 3.32 -91.72 14.69
N GLU A 804 3.13 -91.94 16.00
CA GLU A 804 2.25 -91.12 16.85
C GLU A 804 2.77 -89.65 16.99
N ASP A 805 4.09 -89.42 17.06
CA ASP A 805 4.69 -88.07 17.02
C ASP A 805 4.66 -87.46 15.61
N LYS A 806 4.64 -88.25 14.54
CA LYS A 806 4.49 -87.74 13.18
C LYS A 806 3.04 -87.33 12.92
N GLU A 807 2.07 -88.17 13.29
CA GLU A 807 0.65 -87.87 13.17
C GLU A 807 0.31 -86.61 14.00
N ARG A 808 0.86 -86.47 15.21
CA ARG A 808 0.77 -85.21 15.99
C ARG A 808 1.46 -84.02 15.33
N ARG A 809 2.60 -84.19 14.66
CA ARG A 809 3.25 -83.09 13.90
C ARG A 809 2.47 -82.72 12.65
N ASP A 810 1.86 -83.68 11.98
CA ASP A 810 1.07 -83.44 10.78
C ASP A 810 -0.26 -82.75 11.18
N GLU A 811 -0.93 -83.17 12.26
CA GLU A 811 -2.04 -82.44 12.88
C GLU A 811 -1.62 -81.03 13.37
N GLU A 812 -0.47 -80.89 14.04
CA GLU A 812 0.01 -79.60 14.54
C GLU A 812 0.43 -78.67 13.39
N ASN A 813 0.97 -79.20 12.29
CA ASN A 813 1.27 -78.46 11.07
C ASN A 813 -0.01 -78.05 10.34
N GLU A 814 -1.03 -78.91 10.24
CA GLU A 814 -2.34 -78.49 9.70
C GLU A 814 -2.97 -77.40 10.57
N ARG A 815 -2.90 -77.52 11.91
CA ARG A 815 -3.39 -76.51 12.83
C ARG A 815 -2.64 -75.18 12.67
N ARG A 816 -1.30 -75.21 12.61
CA ARG A 816 -0.45 -74.02 12.38
C ARG A 816 -0.67 -73.42 11.00
N ASN A 817 -0.82 -74.22 9.94
CA ASN A 817 -1.10 -73.72 8.60
C ASN A 817 -2.48 -73.06 8.53
N LYS A 818 -3.46 -73.58 9.26
CA LYS A 818 -4.78 -72.96 9.39
C LYS A 818 -4.73 -71.69 10.23
N GLU A 819 -4.08 -71.70 11.39
CA GLU A 819 -3.86 -70.52 12.24
C GLU A 819 -3.11 -69.41 11.49
N ASN A 820 -2.07 -69.76 10.73
CA ASN A 820 -1.36 -68.85 9.84
C ASN A 820 -2.25 -68.32 8.72
N LYS A 821 -3.05 -69.16 8.04
CA LYS A 821 -3.94 -68.69 6.98
C LYS A 821 -5.03 -67.74 7.51
N GLU A 822 -5.64 -68.06 8.66
CA GLU A 822 -6.64 -67.19 9.31
C GLU A 822 -6.01 -65.88 9.81
N ARG A 823 -4.76 -65.90 10.27
CA ARG A 823 -3.97 -64.70 10.58
C ARG A 823 -3.69 -63.87 9.32
N CYS A 824 -3.21 -64.50 8.26
CA CYS A 824 -2.90 -63.85 6.99
C CYS A 824 -4.13 -63.25 6.31
N GLU A 825 -5.30 -63.89 6.38
CA GLU A 825 -6.55 -63.31 5.85
C GLU A 825 -6.97 -62.05 6.61
N LYS A 826 -6.61 -61.91 7.89
CA LYS A 826 -6.79 -60.66 8.65
C LYS A 826 -5.75 -59.61 8.28
N GLU A 827 -4.47 -59.96 8.32
CA GLU A 827 -3.39 -59.01 8.04
C GLU A 827 -3.48 -58.48 6.60
N CYS A 828 -3.82 -59.31 5.61
CA CYS A 828 -4.04 -58.90 4.22
C CYS A 828 -5.30 -58.06 3.97
N LYS A 829 -6.25 -57.98 4.91
CA LYS A 829 -7.35 -57.00 4.82
C LYS A 829 -6.92 -55.62 5.33
N ARG A 830 -5.88 -55.54 6.18
CA ARG A 830 -5.48 -54.31 6.86
C ARG A 830 -5.20 -53.12 5.92
N PRO A 831 -4.44 -53.25 4.80
CA PRO A 831 -4.21 -52.11 3.90
C PRO A 831 -5.48 -51.62 3.21
N CYS A 832 -6.38 -52.53 2.85
CA CYS A 832 -7.69 -52.17 2.30
C CYS A 832 -8.55 -51.44 3.34
N ILE A 833 -8.63 -51.97 4.57
CA ILE A 833 -9.42 -51.39 5.66
C ILE A 833 -8.87 -49.99 6.01
N GLU A 834 -7.56 -49.83 6.10
CA GLU A 834 -6.91 -48.54 6.34
C GLU A 834 -7.22 -47.53 5.24
N LYS A 835 -7.03 -47.91 3.95
CA LYS A 835 -7.37 -47.04 2.82
C LYS A 835 -8.85 -46.64 2.83
N CYS A 836 -9.73 -47.61 3.10
CA CYS A 836 -11.17 -47.39 3.24
C CYS A 836 -11.49 -46.41 4.38
N ILE A 837 -10.88 -46.55 5.57
CA ILE A 837 -11.05 -45.61 6.68
C ILE A 837 -10.57 -44.20 6.27
N ARG A 838 -9.39 -44.06 5.64
CA ARG A 838 -8.92 -42.75 5.16
C ARG A 838 -9.87 -42.14 4.12
N THR A 839 -10.47 -42.94 3.25
CA THR A 839 -11.49 -42.47 2.28
C THR A 839 -12.81 -42.07 2.96
N GLU A 840 -13.33 -42.84 3.91
CA GLU A 840 -14.61 -42.51 4.59
C GLU A 840 -14.49 -41.38 5.61
N CYS A 841 -13.29 -41.15 6.15
CA CYS A 841 -13.07 -40.21 7.27
C CYS A 841 -12.24 -38.98 6.89
N GLY A 842 -11.72 -38.92 5.66
CA GLY A 842 -10.67 -38.00 5.26
C GLY A 842 -9.32 -38.30 5.93
N GLU A 843 -8.25 -37.67 5.46
CA GLU A 843 -6.90 -37.87 6.01
C GLU A 843 -6.75 -37.36 7.45
N GLU A 844 -7.52 -36.33 7.83
CA GLU A 844 -7.64 -35.89 9.23
C GLU A 844 -8.44 -36.85 10.13
N LEU A 845 -9.02 -37.93 9.58
CA LEU A 845 -9.77 -38.95 10.30
C LEU A 845 -10.92 -38.36 11.14
N LYS A 846 -11.79 -37.54 10.54
CA LYS A 846 -12.84 -36.77 11.25
C LYS A 846 -14.07 -37.60 11.69
N CYS A 847 -14.11 -38.89 11.38
CA CYS A 847 -15.22 -39.79 11.65
C CYS A 847 -15.15 -40.49 13.02
N VAL A 848 -16.21 -41.24 13.35
CA VAL A 848 -16.14 -42.31 14.36
C VAL A 848 -15.43 -43.53 13.74
N VAL A 849 -14.12 -43.65 13.98
CA VAL A 849 -13.29 -44.72 13.39
C VAL A 849 -13.80 -46.12 13.72
N GLU A 850 -14.44 -46.33 14.88
CA GLU A 850 -15.03 -47.62 15.27
C GLU A 850 -16.21 -48.04 14.36
N GLU A 851 -16.93 -47.07 13.78
CA GLU A 851 -18.03 -47.34 12.82
C GLU A 851 -17.48 -47.52 11.40
N ALA A 852 -16.55 -46.65 10.98
CA ALA A 852 -15.87 -46.75 9.68
C ALA A 852 -15.05 -48.04 9.56
N GLN A 853 -14.25 -48.40 10.58
CA GLN A 853 -13.53 -49.67 10.64
C GLN A 853 -14.46 -50.85 10.43
N LYS A 854 -15.61 -50.91 11.14
CA LYS A 854 -16.57 -52.00 11.00
C LYS A 854 -17.14 -52.08 9.58
N LYS A 855 -17.50 -50.95 8.99
CA LYS A 855 -18.01 -50.86 7.61
C LYS A 855 -16.95 -51.26 6.58
N CYS A 856 -15.69 -50.91 6.81
CA CYS A 856 -14.54 -51.30 6.01
C CYS A 856 -14.15 -52.77 6.20
N GLU A 857 -14.30 -53.35 7.39
CA GLU A 857 -14.13 -54.80 7.65
C GLU A 857 -15.21 -55.64 6.95
N GLU A 858 -16.43 -55.11 6.81
CA GLU A 858 -17.52 -55.74 6.05
C GLU A 858 -17.34 -55.61 4.52
N SER A 859 -16.63 -54.60 4.02
CA SER A 859 -16.40 -54.37 2.58
C SER A 859 -15.09 -54.98 2.05
N CYS A 860 -14.00 -54.93 2.83
CA CYS A 860 -12.67 -55.34 2.40
C CYS A 860 -12.47 -56.86 2.41
N LYS A 861 -11.98 -57.38 1.28
CA LYS A 861 -11.54 -58.77 1.11
C LYS A 861 -10.02 -58.78 1.05
N ALA A 862 -9.39 -59.80 1.65
CA ALA A 862 -7.97 -60.03 1.42
C ALA A 862 -7.79 -60.55 -0.01
N GLU A 863 -6.76 -60.06 -0.70
CA GLU A 863 -6.36 -60.59 -2.00
C GLU A 863 -5.70 -61.96 -1.82
N ASP A 864 -6.10 -62.95 -2.63
CA ASP A 864 -5.58 -64.32 -2.50
C ASP A 864 -4.05 -64.40 -2.68
N ASP A 865 -3.44 -63.55 -3.51
CA ASP A 865 -1.97 -63.43 -3.63
C ASP A 865 -1.32 -62.99 -2.32
N CYS A 866 -1.89 -62.00 -1.63
CA CYS A 866 -1.40 -61.58 -0.31
C CYS A 866 -1.54 -62.72 0.71
N ILE A 867 -2.68 -63.41 0.75
CA ILE A 867 -2.86 -64.56 1.66
C ILE A 867 -1.83 -65.65 1.35
N GLU A 868 -1.55 -65.93 0.08
CA GLU A 868 -0.59 -66.94 -0.34
C GLU A 868 0.87 -66.53 -0.04
N LYS A 869 1.25 -65.26 -0.27
CA LYS A 869 2.56 -64.69 0.12
C LYS A 869 2.77 -64.75 1.64
N CYS A 870 1.80 -64.27 2.41
CA CYS A 870 1.83 -64.28 3.87
C CYS A 870 1.88 -65.71 4.43
N SER A 871 1.06 -66.63 3.90
CA SER A 871 1.02 -68.02 4.38
C SER A 871 2.32 -68.80 4.09
N LYS A 872 3.13 -68.32 3.14
CA LYS A 872 4.49 -68.84 2.84
C LYS A 872 5.59 -68.21 3.71
N GLY A 873 5.29 -67.18 4.51
CA GLY A 873 6.23 -66.56 5.45
C GLY A 873 7.27 -65.64 4.83
N GLY A 874 6.98 -64.98 3.70
CA GLY A 874 7.82 -63.89 3.18
C GLY A 874 7.57 -62.56 3.92
N ASP A 875 8.50 -61.61 3.80
CA ASP A 875 8.41 -60.24 4.38
C ASP A 875 7.40 -59.34 3.62
N TRP A 876 6.21 -59.84 3.31
CA TRP A 876 5.22 -59.19 2.43
C TRP A 876 4.75 -57.82 2.95
N TRP A 877 4.82 -57.56 4.26
CA TRP A 877 4.49 -56.26 4.84
C TRP A 877 5.44 -55.14 4.39
N LYS A 878 6.69 -55.48 4.03
CA LYS A 878 7.66 -54.50 3.48
C LYS A 878 7.28 -54.01 2.08
N GLU A 879 6.48 -54.78 1.32
CA GLU A 879 5.92 -54.30 0.03
C GLU A 879 4.89 -53.17 0.21
N PHE A 880 4.40 -52.96 1.45
CA PHE A 880 3.48 -51.88 1.84
C PHE A 880 4.16 -50.76 2.62
N GLU A 881 5.13 -51.05 3.51
CA GLU A 881 5.87 -50.01 4.26
C GLU A 881 6.78 -49.14 3.38
N ASN A 882 7.30 -49.66 2.25
CA ASN A 882 8.30 -48.97 1.41
C ASN A 882 7.73 -48.16 0.21
N LYS A 883 6.40 -47.95 0.09
CA LYS A 883 5.82 -47.33 -1.12
C LYS A 883 5.68 -45.81 -1.12
N ASP A 884 5.66 -45.19 0.05
CA ASP A 884 5.76 -43.73 0.15
C ASP A 884 7.23 -43.36 0.19
N GLU A 885 7.85 -43.14 -0.99
CA GLU A 885 9.17 -42.54 -1.12
C GLU A 885 9.20 -41.25 -0.28
N HIS A 886 9.86 -41.27 0.88
CA HIS A 886 9.91 -40.11 1.79
C HIS A 886 10.85 -39.03 1.22
N LYS A 887 10.31 -38.29 0.25
CA LYS A 887 10.92 -37.12 -0.38
C LYS A 887 10.91 -35.96 0.60
N GLU A 888 12.02 -35.83 1.30
CA GLU A 888 12.24 -34.81 2.32
C GLU A 888 12.42 -33.46 1.61
N GLU A 889 11.58 -32.46 1.92
CA GLU A 889 11.72 -31.11 1.35
C GLU A 889 13.05 -30.48 1.81
N LYS A 890 14.05 -30.46 0.91
CA LYS A 890 15.36 -29.82 1.13
C LYS A 890 15.23 -28.30 1.12
N GLY A 891 14.34 -27.78 0.27
CA GLY A 891 13.96 -26.38 0.27
C GLY A 891 12.88 -26.08 -0.75
N VAL A 892 12.03 -25.12 -0.45
CA VAL A 892 10.96 -24.66 -1.35
C VAL A 892 11.08 -23.16 -1.48
N PHE A 893 10.99 -22.66 -2.71
CA PHE A 893 10.86 -21.23 -3.00
C PHE A 893 9.51 -20.98 -3.67
N GLN A 894 8.78 -19.99 -3.17
CA GLN A 894 7.43 -19.69 -3.59
C GLN A 894 7.19 -18.18 -3.72
N VAL A 895 6.17 -17.84 -4.50
CA VAL A 895 5.58 -16.50 -4.53
C VAL A 895 4.21 -16.58 -3.85
N GLY A 896 3.89 -15.57 -3.06
CA GLY A 896 2.58 -15.36 -2.48
C GLY A 896 2.05 -13.96 -2.77
N GLY A 897 0.74 -13.82 -2.71
CA GLY A 897 0.03 -12.55 -2.77
C GLY A 897 -0.99 -12.49 -1.63
N SER A 898 -1.37 -11.29 -1.20
CA SER A 898 -2.57 -11.16 -0.38
C SER A 898 -3.32 -9.85 -0.61
N CYS A 899 -4.63 -9.93 -0.41
CA CYS A 899 -5.56 -8.82 -0.41
C CYS A 899 -6.07 -8.62 1.01
N ARG A 900 -5.86 -7.43 1.56
CA ARG A 900 -6.09 -7.11 2.97
C ARG A 900 -7.03 -5.93 3.09
N THR A 901 -8.28 -6.19 3.52
CA THR A 901 -9.34 -5.19 3.60
C THR A 901 -9.59 -4.74 5.03
N SER A 902 -9.65 -3.42 5.25
CA SER A 902 -10.10 -2.81 6.51
C SER A 902 -10.65 -1.40 6.27
N GLN A 903 -11.69 -1.02 7.01
CA GLN A 903 -12.33 0.31 6.93
C GLN A 903 -12.73 0.73 5.49
N GLY A 904 -13.13 -0.24 4.65
CA GLY A 904 -13.50 -0.01 3.24
C GLY A 904 -12.32 0.12 2.27
N LYS A 905 -11.07 0.20 2.75
CA LYS A 905 -9.86 0.18 1.92
C LYS A 905 -9.36 -1.26 1.76
N THR A 906 -8.90 -1.61 0.57
CA THR A 906 -8.25 -2.91 0.29
C THR A 906 -6.81 -2.66 -0.18
N GLU A 907 -5.85 -3.18 0.57
CA GLU A 907 -4.43 -3.17 0.24
C GLU A 907 -4.05 -4.49 -0.46
N GLY A 908 -3.23 -4.44 -1.51
CA GLY A 908 -2.70 -5.64 -2.17
C GLY A 908 -1.18 -5.66 -2.18
N PHE A 909 -0.58 -6.82 -1.89
CA PHE A 909 0.87 -7.00 -1.96
C PHE A 909 1.26 -8.41 -2.38
N ILE A 910 2.36 -8.52 -3.13
CA ILE A 910 3.08 -9.77 -3.40
C ILE A 910 4.30 -9.87 -2.49
N TRP A 911 4.71 -11.10 -2.20
CA TRP A 911 5.94 -11.46 -1.50
C TRP A 911 6.53 -12.73 -2.12
N PHE A 912 7.85 -12.82 -2.17
CA PHE A 912 8.60 -14.04 -2.48
C PHE A 912 9.26 -14.57 -1.21
N GLY A 913 9.36 -15.88 -1.05
CA GLY A 913 9.97 -16.46 0.15
C GLY A 913 10.22 -17.95 0.00
N GLY A 914 10.96 -18.52 0.95
CA GLY A 914 11.26 -19.94 0.95
C GLY A 914 11.73 -20.46 2.30
N TRP A 915 11.73 -21.77 2.43
CA TRP A 915 12.22 -22.51 3.60
C TRP A 915 13.21 -23.60 3.18
N GLY A 916 13.84 -24.24 4.17
CA GLY A 916 14.95 -25.17 3.97
C GLY A 916 16.30 -24.48 3.79
N ASP A 917 17.37 -25.26 3.91
CA ASP A 917 18.76 -24.81 3.99
C ASP A 917 19.19 -23.82 2.88
N PRO A 918 18.79 -23.96 1.59
CA PRO A 918 19.16 -23.00 0.56
C PRO A 918 18.55 -21.62 0.82
N PHE A 919 17.24 -21.57 1.09
CA PHE A 919 16.48 -20.31 1.06
C PHE A 919 16.48 -19.55 2.39
N GLN A 920 16.88 -20.18 3.52
CA GLN A 920 16.93 -19.53 4.84
C GLN A 920 17.80 -18.24 4.84
N GLN A 921 18.87 -18.17 4.04
CA GLN A 921 19.71 -16.98 3.94
C GLN A 921 19.06 -15.82 3.17
N ILE A 922 18.15 -16.13 2.21
CA ILE A 922 17.47 -15.13 1.38
C ILE A 922 16.66 -14.17 2.24
N GLN A 923 15.94 -14.66 3.26
CA GLN A 923 15.06 -13.83 4.06
C GLN A 923 15.82 -12.75 4.86
N ASN A 924 17.02 -13.07 5.36
CA ASN A 924 17.90 -12.10 6.01
C ASN A 924 18.41 -11.04 5.03
N LEU A 925 18.70 -11.43 3.78
CA LEU A 925 19.09 -10.51 2.70
C LEU A 925 17.91 -9.67 2.19
N LYS A 926 16.69 -10.21 2.18
CA LYS A 926 15.47 -9.44 1.87
C LYS A 926 15.21 -8.39 2.95
N ASN A 927 15.41 -8.73 4.23
CA ASN A 927 15.34 -7.77 5.33
C ASN A 927 16.36 -6.63 5.16
N LYS A 928 17.58 -6.90 4.70
CA LYS A 928 18.56 -5.86 4.29
C LYS A 928 18.03 -4.95 3.15
N TYR A 929 17.16 -5.41 2.26
CA TYR A 929 16.55 -4.59 1.20
C TYR A 929 15.19 -3.97 1.58
N TYR A 930 14.51 -4.46 2.60
CA TYR A 930 13.39 -3.75 3.24
C TYR A 930 13.89 -2.62 4.16
N SER A 931 14.99 -2.83 4.87
CA SER A 931 15.59 -1.88 5.82
C SER A 931 16.67 -0.98 5.23
N GLY A 932 17.24 -1.36 4.07
CA GLY A 932 18.23 -0.60 3.31
C GLY A 932 17.61 0.58 2.58
N GLY A 933 17.04 1.49 3.38
CA GLY A 933 16.51 2.76 2.94
C GLY A 933 15.00 2.79 2.69
N ASP A 934 14.42 3.86 3.24
CA ASP A 934 13.37 4.69 2.64
C ASP A 934 13.58 5.00 1.13
N ALA A 935 14.80 4.76 0.63
CA ALA A 935 15.25 4.85 -0.74
C ALA A 935 14.24 4.39 -1.82
N ASP A 936 13.38 3.38 -1.62
CA ASP A 936 12.45 2.97 -2.69
C ASP A 936 11.18 3.84 -2.81
N TRP A 937 10.59 4.33 -1.70
CA TRP A 937 9.52 5.34 -1.82
C TRP A 937 10.13 6.67 -2.28
N CYS A 938 11.33 6.97 -1.78
CA CYS A 938 12.10 8.15 -2.14
C CYS A 938 12.54 8.15 -3.62
N LYS A 939 12.82 6.98 -4.21
CA LYS A 939 13.10 6.75 -5.64
C LYS A 939 11.84 6.79 -6.49
N TYR A 940 10.73 6.22 -6.02
CA TYR A 940 9.43 6.37 -6.66
C TYR A 940 9.06 7.86 -6.76
N ASP A 941 9.17 8.59 -5.66
CA ASP A 941 8.87 10.02 -5.60
C ASP A 941 9.89 10.84 -6.42
N PHE A 942 11.18 10.50 -6.41
CA PHE A 942 12.18 11.14 -7.26
C PHE A 942 11.89 10.96 -8.76
N GLU A 943 11.50 9.76 -9.20
CA GLU A 943 11.12 9.52 -10.60
C GLU A 943 9.76 10.16 -10.95
N ASN A 944 8.82 10.27 -9.99
CA ASN A 944 7.57 11.02 -10.14
C ASN A 944 7.83 12.54 -10.29
N LEU A 945 8.65 13.13 -9.41
CA LEU A 945 9.09 14.52 -9.47
C LEU A 945 9.85 14.82 -10.77
N LYS A 946 10.73 13.92 -11.20
CA LYS A 946 11.43 13.98 -12.49
C LYS A 946 10.49 13.88 -13.68
N LYS A 947 9.41 13.09 -13.60
CA LYS A 947 8.35 13.04 -14.62
C LYS A 947 7.50 14.33 -14.63
N GLN A 948 7.12 14.87 -13.48
CA GLN A 948 6.52 16.22 -13.36
C GLN A 948 7.43 17.28 -13.99
N ARG A 949 8.74 17.24 -13.72
CA ARG A 949 9.73 18.16 -14.27
C ARG A 949 9.84 18.03 -15.81
N GLN A 950 9.90 16.81 -16.34
CA GLN A 950 9.90 16.58 -17.79
C GLN A 950 8.61 17.03 -18.49
N GLU A 951 7.45 16.93 -17.83
CA GLU A 951 6.19 17.46 -18.37
C GLU A 951 6.12 18.99 -18.26
N PHE A 952 6.70 19.59 -17.21
CA PHE A 952 6.86 21.04 -17.08
C PHE A 952 7.82 21.61 -18.14
N GLU A 953 8.96 20.97 -18.40
CA GLU A 953 9.92 21.34 -19.47
C GLU A 953 9.29 21.31 -20.88
N LYS A 954 8.34 20.40 -21.12
CA LYS A 954 7.57 20.35 -22.38
C LYS A 954 6.52 21.44 -22.44
N GLY A 955 5.74 21.62 -21.38
CA GLY A 955 4.59 22.52 -21.34
C GLY A 955 4.95 24.00 -21.19
N PHE A 956 5.94 24.35 -20.37
CA PHE A 956 6.31 25.75 -20.09
C PHE A 956 7.16 26.32 -21.24
N ASN A 957 6.51 26.56 -22.37
CA ASN A 957 7.13 26.91 -23.63
C ASN A 957 6.51 28.20 -24.23
N GLN A 958 6.93 28.56 -25.44
CA GLN A 958 6.46 29.76 -26.13
C GLN A 958 4.98 29.70 -26.54
N GLU A 959 4.45 28.54 -26.91
CA GLU A 959 3.03 28.35 -27.21
C GLU A 959 2.18 28.48 -25.94
N PHE A 960 2.60 27.90 -24.81
CA PHE A 960 1.91 28.04 -23.53
C PHE A 960 1.77 29.50 -23.10
N VAL A 961 2.84 30.30 -23.11
CA VAL A 961 2.72 31.70 -22.68
C VAL A 961 1.87 32.54 -23.66
N THR A 962 1.89 32.19 -24.95
CA THR A 962 1.03 32.82 -25.97
C THR A 962 -0.44 32.47 -25.71
N TRP A 963 -0.76 31.20 -25.43
CA TRP A 963 -2.08 30.77 -24.98
C TRP A 963 -2.50 31.48 -23.67
N PHE A 964 -1.61 31.60 -22.70
CA PHE A 964 -1.90 32.19 -21.39
C PHE A 964 -2.30 33.67 -21.52
N PHE A 965 -1.50 34.47 -22.24
CA PHE A 965 -1.77 35.90 -22.41
C PHE A 965 -2.86 36.20 -23.44
N GLU A 966 -2.90 35.52 -24.60
CA GLU A 966 -3.80 35.88 -25.71
C GLU A 966 -5.15 35.16 -25.66
N LYS A 967 -5.25 33.99 -25.01
CA LYS A 967 -6.47 33.16 -24.97
C LYS A 967 -7.03 32.96 -23.56
N TYR A 968 -6.20 32.66 -22.57
CA TYR A 968 -6.68 32.36 -21.21
C TYR A 968 -7.06 33.64 -20.47
N LEU A 969 -6.12 34.59 -20.32
CA LEU A 969 -6.37 35.86 -19.62
C LEU A 969 -7.45 36.71 -20.30
N THR A 970 -7.42 36.84 -21.62
CA THR A 970 -8.40 37.63 -22.41
C THR A 970 -9.85 37.16 -22.22
N ASN A 971 -10.08 35.85 -22.12
CA ASN A 971 -11.41 35.28 -21.86
C ASN A 971 -11.74 35.17 -20.36
N SER A 972 -10.76 35.34 -19.47
CA SER A 972 -10.92 35.22 -18.01
C SER A 972 -11.42 36.50 -17.32
N ALA A 973 -12.05 37.43 -18.05
CA ALA A 973 -12.46 38.75 -17.57
C ALA A 973 -13.05 38.75 -16.14
N GLU A 974 -14.08 37.94 -15.87
CA GLU A 974 -14.75 37.92 -14.56
C GLU A 974 -13.94 37.26 -13.43
N ASN A 975 -12.86 36.56 -13.75
CA ASN A 975 -11.98 35.85 -12.82
C ASN A 975 -10.52 36.33 -12.93
N TRP A 976 -10.27 37.56 -13.40
CA TRP A 976 -8.93 38.02 -13.80
C TRP A 976 -7.86 37.78 -12.73
N GLU A 977 -8.13 38.11 -11.47
CA GLU A 977 -7.23 37.86 -10.33
C GLU A 977 -6.83 36.38 -10.19
N GLN A 978 -7.82 35.47 -10.28
CA GLN A 978 -7.64 34.02 -10.19
C GLN A 978 -6.90 33.43 -11.39
N SER A 979 -7.03 34.06 -12.56
CA SER A 979 -6.30 33.66 -13.76
C SER A 979 -4.86 34.21 -13.78
N VAL A 980 -4.59 35.31 -13.07
CA VAL A 980 -3.24 35.82 -12.82
C VAL A 980 -2.54 35.01 -11.72
N SER A 981 -3.22 34.59 -10.65
CA SER A 981 -2.61 33.82 -9.55
C SER A 981 -1.95 32.52 -10.06
N GLY A 982 -2.53 31.88 -11.06
CA GLY A 982 -1.99 30.69 -11.73
C GLY A 982 -0.53 30.81 -12.22
N ILE A 983 -0.09 31.94 -12.77
CA ILE A 983 1.30 32.06 -13.27
C ILE A 983 2.34 32.05 -12.13
N PHE A 984 1.96 32.54 -10.95
CA PHE A 984 2.77 32.48 -9.74
C PHE A 984 2.76 31.09 -9.11
N GLU A 985 1.64 30.37 -9.20
CA GLU A 985 1.57 28.97 -8.76
C GLU A 985 2.42 28.04 -9.63
N LEU A 986 2.51 28.26 -10.95
CA LEU A 986 3.47 27.56 -11.80
C LEU A 986 4.92 27.80 -11.37
N TYR A 987 5.26 29.05 -11.08
CA TYR A 987 6.58 29.41 -10.55
C TYR A 987 6.86 28.69 -9.23
N TRP A 988 5.95 28.74 -8.27
CA TRP A 988 6.12 28.07 -6.98
C TRP A 988 6.11 26.54 -7.09
N LYS A 989 5.42 25.95 -8.08
CA LYS A 989 5.43 24.51 -8.31
C LYS A 989 6.79 24.01 -8.83
N ASP A 990 7.48 24.77 -9.67
CA ASP A 990 8.84 24.42 -10.08
C ASP A 990 9.87 24.64 -8.95
N VAL A 991 9.69 25.68 -8.13
CA VAL A 991 10.46 25.85 -6.87
C VAL A 991 10.26 24.65 -5.93
N GLU A 992 9.02 24.21 -5.73
CA GLU A 992 8.72 23.05 -4.89
C GLU A 992 9.31 21.75 -5.47
N ASN A 993 9.07 21.48 -6.76
CA ASN A 993 9.58 20.30 -7.44
C ASN A 993 11.12 20.22 -7.35
N SER A 994 11.81 21.33 -7.64
CA SER A 994 13.27 21.46 -7.51
C SER A 994 13.77 21.19 -6.09
N ARG A 995 13.05 21.68 -5.07
CA ARG A 995 13.37 21.47 -3.65
C ARG A 995 13.21 20.01 -3.24
N GLU A 996 12.08 19.39 -3.60
CA GLU A 996 11.83 17.98 -3.26
C GLU A 996 12.78 17.05 -4.02
N MET A 997 13.08 17.32 -5.30
CA MET A 997 14.11 16.59 -6.05
C MET A 997 15.47 16.62 -5.33
N ALA A 998 15.88 17.78 -4.81
CA ALA A 998 17.12 17.91 -4.04
C ALA A 998 17.10 17.11 -2.73
N TYR A 999 15.97 17.10 -2.00
CA TYR A 999 15.82 16.26 -0.80
C TYR A 999 15.84 14.76 -1.13
N ARG A 1000 15.13 14.31 -2.18
CA ARG A 1000 15.17 12.89 -2.60
C ARG A 1000 16.54 12.49 -3.12
N MET A 1001 17.25 13.36 -3.85
CA MET A 1001 18.64 13.13 -4.24
C MET A 1001 19.55 12.85 -3.03
N GLN A 1002 19.48 13.65 -1.96
CA GLN A 1002 20.25 13.39 -0.73
C GLN A 1002 19.88 12.03 -0.09
N CYS A 1003 18.59 11.71 -0.02
CA CYS A 1003 18.09 10.43 0.47
C CYS A 1003 18.60 9.24 -0.37
N LEU A 1004 18.71 9.40 -1.69
CA LEU A 1004 19.26 8.39 -2.62
C LEU A 1004 20.79 8.38 -2.73
N GLY A 1005 21.50 9.24 -1.97
CA GLY A 1005 22.94 9.39 -2.06
C GLY A 1005 23.45 9.99 -3.38
N LEU A 1006 22.58 10.64 -4.16
CA LEU A 1006 22.90 11.26 -5.45
C LEU A 1006 23.46 12.68 -5.26
N ASP A 1007 24.77 12.83 -5.49
CA ASP A 1007 25.45 14.14 -5.39
C ASP A 1007 25.26 15.04 -6.65
N ASN A 1008 24.72 14.52 -7.75
CA ASN A 1008 24.51 15.25 -9.01
C ASN A 1008 23.02 15.31 -9.40
N LEU A 1009 22.61 16.45 -9.95
CA LEU A 1009 21.29 16.66 -10.55
C LEU A 1009 21.11 15.72 -11.77
N PRO A 1010 19.90 15.19 -12.04
CA PRO A 1010 19.63 14.49 -13.30
C PRO A 1010 19.72 15.44 -14.49
N ASP A 1011 19.78 14.89 -15.70
CA ASP A 1011 19.75 15.66 -16.94
C ASP A 1011 18.38 16.38 -17.07
N VAL A 1012 18.42 17.71 -17.17
CA VAL A 1012 17.27 18.62 -17.17
C VAL A 1012 17.47 19.72 -18.21
N ASN A 1013 16.41 20.06 -18.95
CA ASN A 1013 16.45 21.17 -19.89
C ASN A 1013 16.11 22.44 -19.14
N LEU A 1014 17.05 23.38 -19.05
CA LEU A 1014 16.78 24.66 -18.39
C LEU A 1014 15.81 25.51 -19.22
N VAL A 1015 14.64 25.76 -18.65
CA VAL A 1015 13.58 26.53 -19.29
C VAL A 1015 13.98 28.01 -19.35
N ASN A 1016 13.79 28.62 -20.52
CA ASN A 1016 14.00 30.05 -20.74
C ASN A 1016 12.93 30.55 -21.71
N VAL A 1017 11.95 31.29 -21.18
CA VAL A 1017 10.80 31.78 -21.96
C VAL A 1017 10.68 33.28 -21.73
N LYS A 1018 10.60 34.03 -22.84
CA LYS A 1018 10.44 35.48 -22.82
C LYS A 1018 9.39 35.93 -23.82
N TYR A 1019 8.35 36.56 -23.33
CA TYR A 1019 7.20 37.00 -24.11
C TYR A 1019 6.68 38.36 -23.61
N GLU A 1020 6.21 39.22 -24.51
CA GLU A 1020 5.62 40.52 -24.19
C GLU A 1020 4.45 40.80 -25.16
N SER A 1021 3.34 41.27 -24.59
CA SER A 1021 2.05 41.54 -25.23
C SER A 1021 1.43 42.81 -24.64
N GLU A 1022 0.26 43.22 -25.15
CA GLU A 1022 -0.53 44.31 -24.57
C GLU A 1022 -1.15 43.96 -23.20
N TYR A 1023 -1.33 42.67 -22.88
CA TYR A 1023 -1.88 42.16 -21.61
C TYR A 1023 -0.82 41.90 -20.53
N GLY A 1024 0.47 41.96 -20.90
CA GLY A 1024 1.55 41.66 -19.99
C GLY A 1024 2.81 41.11 -20.65
N SER A 1025 3.83 40.86 -19.83
CA SER A 1025 5.11 40.27 -20.23
C SER A 1025 5.61 39.30 -19.17
N ILE A 1026 6.23 38.21 -19.60
CA ILE A 1026 6.93 37.26 -18.75
C ILE A 1026 8.38 37.07 -19.25
N GLU A 1027 9.32 37.03 -18.31
CA GLU A 1027 10.69 36.61 -18.51
C GLU A 1027 11.00 35.58 -17.41
N PHE A 1028 10.87 34.30 -17.74
CA PHE A 1028 11.15 33.16 -16.88
C PHE A 1028 12.47 32.51 -17.33
N TRP A 1029 13.38 32.26 -16.39
CA TRP A 1029 14.64 31.56 -16.68
C TRP A 1029 15.14 30.79 -15.46
N GLU A 1030 15.89 29.73 -15.72
CA GLU A 1030 16.46 28.87 -14.68
C GLU A 1030 17.99 28.93 -14.64
N GLU A 1031 18.56 28.74 -13.45
CA GLU A 1031 20.00 28.59 -13.22
C GLU A 1031 20.24 27.36 -12.33
N ILE A 1032 21.14 26.43 -12.73
CA ILE A 1032 21.61 25.40 -11.81
C ILE A 1032 22.52 26.07 -10.77
N LYS A 1033 22.21 25.87 -9.49
CA LYS A 1033 23.00 26.39 -8.37
C LYS A 1033 23.41 25.29 -7.41
N THR A 1034 24.58 25.43 -6.82
CA THR A 1034 25.01 24.65 -5.67
C THR A 1034 24.59 25.39 -4.41
N VAL A 1035 23.72 24.80 -3.59
CA VAL A 1035 23.19 25.40 -2.37
C VAL A 1035 23.13 24.39 -1.23
N LYS A 1036 23.09 24.90 0.00
CA LYS A 1036 22.76 24.11 1.19
C LYS A 1036 21.36 24.49 1.65
N LEU A 1037 20.37 23.62 1.37
CA LEU A 1037 19.02 23.79 1.93
C LEU A 1037 19.03 23.49 3.43
N GLU A 1038 18.00 23.94 4.14
CA GLU A 1038 17.81 23.60 5.54
C GLU A 1038 17.60 22.07 5.72
N GLY A 1039 18.04 21.50 6.85
CA GLY A 1039 18.03 20.06 7.11
C GLY A 1039 19.08 19.22 6.35
N MET A 1040 19.72 19.75 5.31
CA MET A 1040 20.75 19.04 4.54
C MET A 1040 22.14 19.12 5.21
N ASP A 1041 22.93 18.05 5.13
CA ASP A 1041 24.31 18.07 5.68
C ASP A 1041 25.30 18.67 4.66
N LYS A 1042 25.19 18.22 3.41
CA LYS A 1042 25.96 18.67 2.25
C LYS A 1042 25.28 19.84 1.52
N GLU A 1043 26.05 20.55 0.70
CA GLU A 1043 25.54 21.28 -0.45
C GLU A 1043 25.12 20.31 -1.57
N VAL A 1044 24.14 20.70 -2.38
CA VAL A 1044 23.61 19.94 -3.52
C VAL A 1044 23.35 20.85 -4.71
N GLN A 1045 23.31 20.28 -5.92
CA GLN A 1045 22.87 20.99 -7.12
C GLN A 1045 21.33 21.03 -7.19
N ILE A 1046 20.77 22.19 -7.51
CA ILE A 1046 19.33 22.43 -7.63
C ILE A 1046 19.02 23.34 -8.83
N VAL A 1047 17.92 23.09 -9.53
CA VAL A 1047 17.36 24.05 -10.50
C VAL A 1047 16.79 25.23 -9.71
N SER A 1048 17.19 26.45 -10.06
CA SER A 1048 16.69 27.66 -9.41
C SER A 1048 15.95 28.51 -10.43
N PRO A 1049 14.60 28.49 -10.45
CA PRO A 1049 13.82 29.31 -11.36
C PRO A 1049 13.73 30.76 -10.89
N TYR A 1050 13.73 31.69 -11.83
CA TYR A 1050 13.45 33.12 -11.63
C TYR A 1050 12.35 33.55 -12.59
N MET A 1051 11.50 34.44 -12.12
CA MET A 1051 10.44 35.01 -12.94
C MET A 1051 10.39 36.52 -12.73
N LYS A 1052 10.44 37.27 -13.83
CA LYS A 1052 9.84 38.61 -13.88
C LYS A 1052 8.52 38.46 -14.61
N VAL A 1053 7.41 38.80 -13.96
CA VAL A 1053 6.10 38.79 -14.60
C VAL A 1053 5.41 40.13 -14.35
N TRP A 1054 4.80 40.62 -15.41
CA TRP A 1054 3.93 41.78 -15.41
C TRP A 1054 2.65 41.35 -16.12
N VAL A 1055 1.52 41.37 -15.43
CA VAL A 1055 0.21 41.13 -16.05
C VAL A 1055 -0.65 42.33 -15.73
N PHE A 1056 -1.26 42.92 -16.77
CA PHE A 1056 -2.06 44.12 -16.62
C PHE A 1056 -3.27 44.07 -17.56
N PRO A 1057 -4.50 44.25 -17.05
CA PRO A 1057 -5.67 44.16 -17.90
C PRO A 1057 -5.72 45.29 -18.93
N SER A 1058 -6.28 44.99 -20.10
CA SER A 1058 -6.43 45.97 -21.17
C SER A 1058 -7.33 47.13 -20.77
N LYS A 1059 -7.17 48.25 -21.50
CA LYS A 1059 -8.01 49.44 -21.37
C LYS A 1059 -9.50 49.07 -21.45
N GLU A 1060 -9.85 48.20 -22.38
CA GLU A 1060 -11.21 47.77 -22.69
C GLU A 1060 -11.81 46.97 -21.53
N PHE A 1061 -11.01 46.12 -20.87
CA PHE A 1061 -11.42 45.40 -19.66
C PHE A 1061 -11.71 46.36 -18.49
N ILE A 1062 -10.78 47.28 -18.19
CA ILE A 1062 -10.95 48.24 -17.09
C ILE A 1062 -12.17 49.13 -17.36
N ILE A 1063 -12.41 49.53 -18.62
CA ILE A 1063 -13.61 50.25 -19.04
C ILE A 1063 -14.89 49.42 -18.81
N TYR A 1064 -14.86 48.11 -19.07
CA TYR A 1064 -15.98 47.21 -18.83
C TYR A 1064 -16.28 47.05 -17.32
N GLU A 1065 -15.29 46.71 -16.49
CA GLU A 1065 -15.50 46.52 -15.04
C GLU A 1065 -15.89 47.83 -14.34
N MET A 1066 -15.36 48.99 -14.76
CA MET A 1066 -15.84 50.29 -14.28
C MET A 1066 -17.34 50.50 -14.60
N LYS A 1067 -17.77 50.25 -15.85
CA LYS A 1067 -19.18 50.41 -16.24
C LYS A 1067 -20.11 49.42 -15.51
N LYS A 1068 -19.66 48.18 -15.33
CA LYS A 1068 -20.37 47.13 -14.58
C LYS A 1068 -20.55 47.51 -13.11
N SER A 1069 -19.46 47.95 -12.47
CA SER A 1069 -19.46 48.36 -11.07
C SER A 1069 -20.32 49.63 -10.86
N MET A 1070 -20.21 50.62 -11.74
CA MET A 1070 -21.06 51.83 -11.75
C MET A 1070 -22.55 51.51 -11.88
N LYS A 1071 -22.92 50.54 -12.73
CA LYS A 1071 -24.32 50.07 -12.87
C LYS A 1071 -24.84 49.36 -11.61
N ASN A 1072 -23.95 48.77 -10.82
CA ASN A 1072 -24.29 48.01 -9.62
C ASN A 1072 -24.21 48.85 -8.32
N HIS A 1073 -23.84 50.13 -8.39
CA HIS A 1073 -23.49 50.99 -7.25
C HIS A 1073 -22.33 50.43 -6.41
N GLU A 1074 -21.42 49.72 -7.08
CA GLU A 1074 -20.24 49.08 -6.49
C GLU A 1074 -18.95 49.76 -6.97
N PHE A 1075 -17.90 49.72 -6.13
CA PHE A 1075 -16.56 50.06 -6.59
C PHE A 1075 -15.97 48.87 -7.37
N PRO A 1076 -15.22 49.10 -8.46
CA PRO A 1076 -14.39 48.05 -9.05
C PRO A 1076 -13.34 47.58 -8.04
N GLY A 1077 -13.02 46.30 -8.08
CA GLY A 1077 -12.24 45.61 -7.05
C GLY A 1077 -12.70 44.16 -6.85
N SER A 1078 -12.05 43.46 -5.93
CA SER A 1078 -12.36 42.06 -5.61
C SER A 1078 -13.73 41.91 -4.91
N SER A 1079 -14.23 40.68 -4.79
CA SER A 1079 -15.48 40.39 -4.05
C SER A 1079 -15.38 40.76 -2.56
N GLU A 1080 -14.19 40.63 -1.98
CA GLU A 1080 -13.87 40.99 -0.60
C GLU A 1080 -13.90 42.52 -0.41
N GLU A 1081 -13.18 43.27 -1.26
CA GLU A 1081 -13.22 44.74 -1.27
C GLU A 1081 -14.64 45.29 -1.51
N LYS A 1082 -15.39 44.69 -2.44
CA LYS A 1082 -16.79 45.05 -2.72
C LYS A 1082 -17.68 44.84 -1.50
N THR A 1083 -17.41 43.83 -0.68
CA THR A 1083 -18.17 43.55 0.55
C THR A 1083 -17.79 44.50 1.68
N GLU A 1084 -16.50 44.83 1.82
CA GLU A 1084 -16.03 45.85 2.77
C GLU A 1084 -16.59 47.24 2.45
N ARG A 1085 -16.51 47.66 1.17
CA ARG A 1085 -16.99 48.98 0.71
C ARG A 1085 -18.52 49.08 0.64
N LYS A 1086 -19.28 48.00 0.43
CA LYS A 1086 -20.75 48.02 0.49
C LYS A 1086 -21.31 48.50 1.84
N ASN A 1087 -20.58 48.28 2.92
CA ASN A 1087 -20.95 48.72 4.25
C ASN A 1087 -20.40 50.13 4.60
N GLN A 1088 -19.63 50.74 3.69
CA GLN A 1088 -18.84 51.94 3.95
C GLN A 1088 -18.95 52.89 2.75
N GLU A 1089 -19.95 53.76 2.78
CA GLU A 1089 -20.25 54.77 1.75
C GLU A 1089 -19.16 55.86 1.61
N GLY A 1090 -17.90 55.61 1.96
CA GLY A 1090 -16.86 56.61 2.19
C GLY A 1090 -15.78 56.06 3.13
N PRO A 1091 -15.01 56.92 3.83
CA PRO A 1091 -14.02 56.47 4.80
C PRO A 1091 -14.65 55.64 5.94
N THR A 1092 -13.85 54.79 6.59
CA THR A 1092 -14.31 53.93 7.69
C THR A 1092 -14.89 54.74 8.85
N ALA A 1093 -15.61 54.08 9.76
CA ALA A 1093 -16.10 54.74 10.96
C ALA A 1093 -14.96 55.29 11.84
N GLU A 1094 -13.81 54.61 11.87
CA GLU A 1094 -12.62 55.08 12.59
C GLU A 1094 -11.89 56.19 11.82
N GLU A 1095 -11.67 56.04 10.51
CA GLU A 1095 -11.08 57.10 9.67
C GLU A 1095 -11.88 58.39 9.80
N ARG A 1096 -13.22 58.32 9.80
CA ARG A 1096 -14.06 59.49 10.02
C ARG A 1096 -13.83 60.13 11.38
N GLU A 1097 -13.62 59.38 12.45
CA GLU A 1097 -13.34 59.96 13.77
C GLU A 1097 -11.89 60.47 13.90
N GLN A 1098 -10.92 59.85 13.23
CA GLN A 1098 -9.55 60.38 13.11
C GLN A 1098 -9.52 61.70 12.31
N ILE A 1099 -10.23 61.77 11.18
CA ILE A 1099 -10.37 62.98 10.36
C ILE A 1099 -11.10 64.09 11.13
N LYS A 1100 -12.13 63.77 11.93
CA LYS A 1100 -12.81 64.72 12.84
C LYS A 1100 -11.88 65.31 13.90
N GLN A 1101 -10.80 64.60 14.26
CA GLN A 1101 -9.79 65.10 15.20
C GLN A 1101 -8.79 66.07 14.55
N ASP A 1102 -8.52 66.00 13.23
CA ASP A 1102 -7.77 67.05 12.53
C ASP A 1102 -8.64 68.29 12.29
N LYS A 1103 -8.53 69.23 13.23
CA LYS A 1103 -9.17 70.54 13.18
C LYS A 1103 -8.82 71.34 11.92
N ASN A 1104 -7.62 71.20 11.35
CA ASN A 1104 -7.25 71.93 10.13
C ASN A 1104 -7.98 71.37 8.91
N PHE A 1105 -8.19 70.05 8.86
CA PHE A 1105 -8.96 69.41 7.80
C PHE A 1105 -10.46 69.69 7.95
N MET A 1106 -11.00 69.59 9.17
CA MET A 1106 -12.39 69.93 9.43
C MET A 1106 -12.70 71.41 9.22
N GLU A 1107 -11.77 72.34 9.50
CA GLU A 1107 -11.93 73.75 9.13
C GLU A 1107 -11.99 73.95 7.61
N LYS A 1108 -11.18 73.21 6.82
CA LYS A 1108 -11.29 73.22 5.35
C LYS A 1108 -12.64 72.66 4.87
N ILE A 1109 -13.10 71.53 5.41
CA ILE A 1109 -14.43 70.97 5.07
C ILE A 1109 -15.52 71.99 5.37
N LYS A 1110 -15.51 72.61 6.56
CA LYS A 1110 -16.46 73.68 6.94
C LYS A 1110 -16.39 74.90 6.03
N GLU A 1111 -15.20 75.30 5.58
CA GLU A 1111 -15.03 76.45 4.68
C GLU A 1111 -15.62 76.16 3.29
N ILE A 1112 -15.38 74.96 2.75
CA ILE A 1112 -15.83 74.59 1.41
C ILE A 1112 -17.33 74.23 1.42
N SER A 1113 -17.81 73.39 2.34
CA SER A 1113 -19.24 73.00 2.39
C SER A 1113 -20.17 74.21 2.60
N LYS A 1114 -19.70 75.21 3.35
CA LYS A 1114 -20.39 76.49 3.53
C LYS A 1114 -20.46 77.35 2.26
N SER A 1115 -19.59 77.15 1.26
CA SER A 1115 -19.69 77.85 -0.04
C SER A 1115 -20.70 77.21 -1.01
N TYR A 1116 -21.28 76.06 -0.66
CA TYR A 1116 -22.34 75.35 -1.41
C TYR A 1116 -23.66 75.19 -0.64
N GLY A 1117 -23.70 75.47 0.67
CA GLY A 1117 -24.93 75.60 1.46
C GLY A 1117 -25.02 74.71 2.70
N GLY A 1118 -24.00 73.90 2.96
CA GLY A 1118 -23.90 73.00 4.12
C GLY A 1118 -23.39 71.61 3.74
N ASN A 1119 -23.77 71.17 2.54
CA ASN A 1119 -23.20 70.03 1.82
C ASN A 1119 -22.52 70.56 0.55
N ILE A 1120 -21.69 69.72 -0.08
CA ILE A 1120 -21.26 69.87 -1.48
C ILE A 1120 -21.66 68.60 -2.19
N ASP A 1121 -22.42 68.69 -3.27
CA ASP A 1121 -22.78 67.54 -4.11
C ASP A 1121 -21.87 67.48 -5.35
N GLY A 1122 -20.70 66.85 -5.18
CA GLY A 1122 -19.66 66.72 -6.20
C GLY A 1122 -19.83 65.47 -7.07
N VAL A 1123 -19.31 65.52 -8.29
CA VAL A 1123 -19.35 64.39 -9.24
C VAL A 1123 -18.03 64.26 -9.98
N ILE A 1124 -17.41 63.09 -9.97
CA ILE A 1124 -16.18 62.79 -10.73
C ILE A 1124 -16.53 61.82 -11.86
N ARG A 1125 -16.47 62.29 -13.11
CA ARG A 1125 -16.67 61.47 -14.31
C ARG A 1125 -15.35 61.12 -14.95
N ILE A 1126 -15.08 59.83 -15.03
CA ILE A 1126 -14.02 59.26 -15.87
C ILE A 1126 -14.61 59.08 -17.26
N ILE A 1127 -14.05 59.75 -18.26
CA ILE A 1127 -14.55 59.76 -19.65
C ILE A 1127 -13.53 59.16 -20.63
N ASP A 1128 -13.99 58.30 -21.53
CA ASP A 1128 -13.21 57.83 -22.68
C ASP A 1128 -13.94 58.18 -23.98
N ASN A 1129 -13.25 58.83 -24.91
CA ASN A 1129 -13.83 59.27 -26.19
C ASN A 1129 -15.16 60.04 -26.08
N GLY A 1130 -15.35 60.78 -24.97
CA GLY A 1130 -16.58 61.53 -24.66
C GLY A 1130 -17.72 60.70 -24.04
N THR A 1131 -17.55 59.39 -23.91
CA THR A 1131 -18.48 58.49 -23.20
C THR A 1131 -18.07 58.37 -21.74
N THR A 1132 -19.04 58.39 -20.81
CA THR A 1132 -18.74 58.13 -19.39
C THR A 1132 -18.41 56.66 -19.19
N VAL A 1133 -17.25 56.39 -18.59
CA VAL A 1133 -16.76 55.06 -18.21
C VAL A 1133 -17.11 54.76 -16.76
N PHE A 1134 -16.89 55.75 -15.89
CA PHE A 1134 -17.16 55.67 -14.45
C PHE A 1134 -17.66 57.02 -13.97
N ASN A 1135 -18.60 57.02 -13.03
CA ASN A 1135 -19.15 58.23 -12.43
C ASN A 1135 -19.28 58.01 -10.92
N LEU A 1136 -18.49 58.76 -10.16
CA LEU A 1136 -18.52 58.78 -8.70
C LEU A 1136 -19.26 60.03 -8.25
N TYR A 1137 -20.41 59.85 -7.60
CA TYR A 1137 -21.03 60.89 -6.78
C TYR A 1137 -20.24 61.00 -5.47
N ALA A 1138 -19.98 62.22 -5.01
CA ALA A 1138 -19.19 62.51 -3.81
C ALA A 1138 -19.82 63.65 -3.01
N GLN A 1139 -20.49 63.33 -1.90
CA GLN A 1139 -21.08 64.32 -1.00
C GLN A 1139 -20.14 64.68 0.15
N VAL A 1140 -19.86 65.97 0.34
CA VAL A 1140 -18.93 66.46 1.37
C VAL A 1140 -19.68 67.33 2.38
N ASN A 1141 -19.73 66.92 3.65
CA ASN A 1141 -20.43 67.65 4.72
C ASN A 1141 -19.74 67.46 6.09
N GLU A 1142 -20.15 68.21 7.12
CA GLU A 1142 -19.49 68.19 8.44
C GLU A 1142 -19.69 66.89 9.25
N ASN A 1143 -20.80 66.17 9.04
CA ASN A 1143 -21.16 64.97 9.80
C ASN A 1143 -20.50 63.72 9.20
N ASP A 1144 -20.63 63.57 7.88
CA ASP A 1144 -20.23 62.37 7.15
C ASP A 1144 -18.81 62.50 6.56
N ILE A 1145 -18.25 63.72 6.58
CA ILE A 1145 -16.95 64.11 6.02
C ILE A 1145 -16.99 64.02 4.49
N ILE A 1146 -16.93 62.80 3.97
CA ILE A 1146 -16.95 62.45 2.55
C ILE A 1146 -17.78 61.17 2.43
N LYS A 1147 -18.94 61.25 1.77
CA LYS A 1147 -19.63 60.08 1.20
C LYS A 1147 -19.24 59.96 -0.27
N ILE A 1148 -18.92 58.76 -0.76
CA ILE A 1148 -18.64 58.47 -2.19
C ILE A 1148 -19.46 57.25 -2.61
N GLU A 1149 -20.19 57.39 -3.72
CA GLU A 1149 -21.03 56.33 -4.29
C GLU A 1149 -20.84 56.28 -5.83
N PRO A 1150 -20.48 55.14 -6.42
CA PRO A 1150 -20.55 54.92 -7.86
C PRO A 1150 -22.03 54.94 -8.30
N MET A 1151 -22.38 55.74 -9.30
CA MET A 1151 -23.77 55.88 -9.77
C MET A 1151 -23.83 56.08 -11.29
N PRO A 1152 -24.86 55.59 -12.00
CA PRO A 1152 -25.11 55.97 -13.39
C PRO A 1152 -25.33 57.50 -13.53
N PRO A 1153 -24.82 58.17 -14.59
CA PRO A 1153 -24.99 59.61 -14.80
C PRO A 1153 -26.44 60.13 -14.82
N GLU A 1154 -27.39 59.25 -15.08
CA GLU A 1154 -28.83 59.49 -15.13
C GLU A 1154 -29.49 59.53 -13.73
N GLU A 1155 -28.85 58.95 -12.72
CA GLU A 1155 -29.38 58.76 -11.36
C GLU A 1155 -28.76 59.72 -10.33
N VAL A 1156 -27.69 60.41 -10.71
CA VAL A 1156 -26.97 61.37 -9.86
C VAL A 1156 -27.91 62.52 -9.43
N PRO A 1157 -27.93 62.91 -8.14
CA PRO A 1157 -28.64 64.12 -7.70
C PRO A 1157 -28.05 65.40 -8.32
N GLN A 1158 -28.68 66.55 -8.05
CA GLN A 1158 -28.27 67.82 -8.66
C GLN A 1158 -26.83 68.22 -8.27
N GLU A 1159 -25.91 68.11 -9.21
CA GLU A 1159 -24.47 68.38 -9.01
C GLU A 1159 -24.13 69.87 -8.83
N ASP A 1160 -23.37 70.20 -7.79
CA ASP A 1160 -22.75 71.50 -7.54
C ASP A 1160 -21.47 71.71 -8.38
N VAL A 1161 -20.66 70.64 -8.46
CA VAL A 1161 -19.34 70.62 -9.10
C VAL A 1161 -19.13 69.29 -9.80
N ARG A 1162 -18.97 69.33 -11.12
CA ARG A 1162 -18.57 68.15 -11.91
C ARG A 1162 -17.11 68.26 -12.34
N ILE A 1163 -16.34 67.19 -12.12
CA ILE A 1163 -14.94 67.05 -12.52
C ILE A 1163 -14.87 65.95 -13.57
N GLU A 1164 -14.46 66.29 -14.79
CA GLU A 1164 -14.25 65.32 -15.87
C GLU A 1164 -12.76 65.01 -16.04
N ILE A 1165 -12.40 63.73 -15.95
CA ILE A 1165 -11.04 63.22 -16.08
C ILE A 1165 -11.00 62.24 -17.26
N GLU A 1166 -10.02 62.41 -18.15
CA GLU A 1166 -9.84 61.52 -19.30
C GLU A 1166 -9.30 60.16 -18.84
N PHE A 1167 -10.03 59.07 -19.14
CA PHE A 1167 -9.69 57.70 -18.73
C PHE A 1167 -8.24 57.34 -19.05
N GLN A 1168 -7.76 57.75 -20.23
CA GLN A 1168 -6.38 57.50 -20.65
C GLN A 1168 -5.35 58.03 -19.65
N LYS A 1169 -5.60 59.15 -18.95
CA LYS A 1169 -4.69 59.69 -17.92
C LYS A 1169 -4.61 58.80 -16.68
N ILE A 1170 -5.71 58.14 -16.33
CA ILE A 1170 -5.79 57.20 -15.21
C ILE A 1170 -5.13 55.87 -15.62
N TYR A 1171 -5.44 55.37 -16.82
CA TYR A 1171 -4.80 54.18 -17.39
C TYR A 1171 -3.28 54.33 -17.50
N ASP A 1172 -2.80 55.41 -18.13
CA ASP A 1172 -1.39 55.78 -18.26
C ASP A 1172 -0.66 55.96 -16.91
N MET A 1173 -1.40 56.12 -15.82
CA MET A 1173 -0.87 56.28 -14.47
C MET A 1173 -0.75 54.90 -13.79
N ILE A 1174 -1.85 54.15 -13.72
CA ILE A 1174 -1.88 52.80 -13.11
C ILE A 1174 -0.98 51.83 -13.89
N HIS A 1175 -1.05 51.82 -15.22
CA HIS A 1175 -0.17 50.98 -16.06
C HIS A 1175 1.31 51.32 -15.86
N MET A 1176 1.66 52.60 -15.68
CA MET A 1176 3.05 53.01 -15.43
C MET A 1176 3.49 52.54 -14.03
N GLU A 1177 2.63 52.69 -13.03
CA GLU A 1177 2.87 52.21 -11.67
C GLU A 1177 3.09 50.69 -11.65
N GLU A 1178 2.16 49.90 -12.17
CA GLU A 1178 2.27 48.44 -12.22
C GLU A 1178 3.50 47.96 -13.02
N LYS A 1179 3.79 48.56 -14.19
CA LYS A 1179 4.92 48.13 -15.03
C LYS A 1179 6.29 48.55 -14.49
N ASP A 1180 6.41 49.74 -13.89
CA ASP A 1180 7.68 50.23 -13.32
C ASP A 1180 7.93 49.74 -11.87
N MET A 1181 6.88 49.36 -11.13
CA MET A 1181 6.98 48.89 -9.73
C MET A 1181 7.00 47.36 -9.66
N LYS A 1182 5.91 46.69 -10.08
CA LYS A 1182 5.77 45.23 -9.97
C LYS A 1182 6.43 44.49 -11.13
N GLY A 1183 6.25 44.97 -12.36
CA GLY A 1183 6.76 44.31 -13.57
C GLY A 1183 8.30 44.21 -13.71
N GLN A 1184 9.06 44.84 -12.81
CA GLN A 1184 10.52 44.70 -12.72
C GLN A 1184 10.99 43.95 -11.47
N ARG A 1185 10.08 43.43 -10.65
CA ARG A 1185 10.39 42.54 -9.53
C ARG A 1185 10.76 41.16 -10.12
N THR A 1186 11.87 40.62 -9.64
CA THR A 1186 12.27 39.24 -9.92
C THR A 1186 11.85 38.40 -8.72
N GLU A 1187 10.91 37.49 -8.90
CA GLU A 1187 10.73 36.40 -7.94
C GLU A 1187 11.95 35.48 -7.99
N SER A 1188 12.40 35.07 -6.82
CA SER A 1188 13.62 34.28 -6.62
C SER A 1188 13.36 33.23 -5.54
N PRO A 1189 13.91 32.02 -5.69
CA PRO A 1189 13.57 30.91 -4.82
C PRO A 1189 14.16 31.15 -3.41
N PRO A 1190 13.60 30.54 -2.35
CA PRO A 1190 14.00 30.83 -0.97
C PRO A 1190 15.51 30.77 -0.72
N TRP A 1191 16.21 29.86 -1.40
CA TRP A 1191 17.66 29.64 -1.28
C TRP A 1191 18.57 30.61 -2.07
N ASP A 1192 18.03 31.44 -2.98
CA ASP A 1192 18.79 32.52 -3.67
C ASP A 1192 18.19 33.92 -3.39
N LYS A 1193 17.47 34.09 -2.26
CA LYS A 1193 16.92 35.37 -1.78
C LYS A 1193 18.03 36.39 -1.44
N LYS A 1194 18.68 36.93 -2.46
CA LYS A 1194 19.64 38.03 -2.36
C LYS A 1194 18.91 39.31 -2.00
N ALA A 1195 19.30 39.95 -0.90
CA ALA A 1195 18.78 41.27 -0.54
C ALA A 1195 18.97 42.26 -1.70
N GLN A 1196 17.88 42.90 -2.16
CA GLN A 1196 17.89 43.80 -3.31
C GLN A 1196 17.84 45.28 -2.89
N PRO A 1197 18.98 45.94 -2.57
CA PRO A 1197 19.01 47.36 -2.19
C PRO A 1197 18.55 48.31 -3.31
N ILE A 1198 18.36 47.80 -4.54
CA ILE A 1198 17.92 48.55 -5.71
C ILE A 1198 16.42 48.91 -5.65
N GLN A 1199 15.59 48.10 -4.97
CA GLN A 1199 14.13 48.30 -4.92
C GLN A 1199 13.76 49.67 -4.31
N LYS A 1200 14.30 50.01 -3.13
CA LYS A 1200 14.03 51.29 -2.44
C LYS A 1200 14.42 52.55 -3.25
N ILE A 1201 15.41 52.42 -4.13
CA ILE A 1201 15.80 53.50 -5.05
C ILE A 1201 14.79 53.62 -6.20
N LYS A 1202 14.33 52.48 -6.77
CA LYS A 1202 13.27 52.46 -7.78
C LYS A 1202 11.94 52.99 -7.24
N GLU A 1203 11.51 52.55 -6.06
CA GLU A 1203 10.33 53.05 -5.34
C GLU A 1203 10.36 54.59 -5.22
N THR A 1204 11.48 55.13 -4.74
CA THR A 1204 11.68 56.60 -4.61
C THR A 1204 11.55 57.32 -5.96
N VAL A 1205 12.13 56.77 -7.03
CA VAL A 1205 12.03 57.35 -8.39
C VAL A 1205 10.61 57.24 -8.95
N ASN A 1206 9.94 56.11 -8.73
CA ASN A 1206 8.57 55.86 -9.20
C ASN A 1206 7.56 56.76 -8.47
N ASN A 1207 7.69 56.96 -7.16
CA ASN A 1207 6.89 57.91 -6.39
C ASN A 1207 7.02 59.34 -6.94
N VAL A 1208 8.22 59.75 -7.40
CA VAL A 1208 8.43 61.05 -8.05
C VAL A 1208 7.78 61.10 -9.44
N LYS A 1209 7.86 60.04 -10.27
CA LYS A 1209 7.10 59.96 -11.54
C LYS A 1209 5.59 60.06 -11.29
N MET A 1210 5.10 59.32 -10.30
CA MET A 1210 3.69 59.20 -9.93
C MET A 1210 3.13 60.55 -9.48
N PHE A 1211 3.84 61.28 -8.61
CA PHE A 1211 3.50 62.66 -8.25
C PHE A 1211 3.34 63.57 -9.49
N PHE A 1212 4.22 63.47 -10.48
CA PHE A 1212 4.09 64.25 -11.71
C PHE A 1212 2.92 63.81 -12.60
N LYS A 1213 2.60 62.50 -12.66
CA LYS A 1213 1.43 61.96 -13.38
C LYS A 1213 0.11 62.35 -12.72
N VAL A 1214 -0.03 62.19 -11.41
CA VAL A 1214 -1.19 62.67 -10.62
C VAL A 1214 -1.38 64.16 -10.83
N ARG A 1215 -0.30 64.96 -10.80
CA ARG A 1215 -0.37 66.41 -11.05
C ARG A 1215 -0.77 66.74 -12.49
N ASP A 1216 -0.36 65.96 -13.49
CA ASP A 1216 -0.78 66.13 -14.88
C ASP A 1216 -2.28 65.81 -15.06
N MET A 1217 -2.72 64.64 -14.58
CA MET A 1217 -4.13 64.21 -14.53
C MET A 1217 -5.02 65.30 -13.90
N LEU A 1218 -4.66 65.75 -12.69
CA LEU A 1218 -5.37 66.82 -11.97
C LEU A 1218 -5.36 68.15 -12.73
N ASN A 1219 -4.39 68.41 -13.60
CA ASN A 1219 -4.33 69.63 -14.41
C ASN A 1219 -5.10 69.52 -15.72
N SER A 1220 -5.20 68.33 -16.32
CA SER A 1220 -6.07 68.04 -17.46
C SER A 1220 -7.56 67.97 -17.11
N ALA A 1221 -7.89 67.70 -15.85
CA ALA A 1221 -9.28 67.61 -15.38
C ALA A 1221 -10.06 68.91 -15.67
N LYS A 1222 -11.25 68.78 -16.26
CA LYS A 1222 -12.18 69.88 -16.58
C LYS A 1222 -13.17 70.03 -15.43
N VAL A 1223 -13.43 71.27 -14.99
CA VAL A 1223 -14.32 71.53 -13.83
C VAL A 1223 -15.51 72.37 -14.27
N TYR A 1224 -16.72 71.84 -14.05
CA TYR A 1224 -17.98 72.49 -14.37
C TYR A 1224 -18.74 72.84 -13.08
N PRO A 1225 -19.41 74.01 -13.01
CA PRO A 1225 -19.35 75.11 -13.99
C PRO A 1225 -17.99 75.82 -13.97
N GLU A 1226 -17.51 76.31 -15.12
CA GLU A 1226 -16.16 76.91 -15.27
C GLU A 1226 -15.88 78.04 -14.26
N ALA A 1227 -16.91 78.76 -13.81
CA ALA A 1227 -16.80 79.79 -12.76
C ALA A 1227 -16.20 79.26 -11.44
N LYS A 1228 -16.38 77.96 -11.14
CA LYS A 1228 -15.82 77.25 -9.99
C LYS A 1228 -14.44 76.65 -10.25
N GLU A 1229 -13.95 76.60 -11.49
CA GLU A 1229 -12.64 76.02 -11.81
C GLU A 1229 -11.50 76.70 -11.03
N LYS A 1230 -11.53 78.03 -10.89
CA LYS A 1230 -10.52 78.74 -10.09
C LYS A 1230 -10.61 78.42 -8.60
N GLU A 1231 -11.80 78.20 -8.06
CA GLU A 1231 -11.98 77.80 -6.65
C GLU A 1231 -11.41 76.39 -6.43
N ALA A 1232 -11.74 75.44 -7.33
CA ALA A 1232 -11.24 74.07 -7.30
C ALA A 1232 -9.72 73.95 -7.56
N ARG A 1233 -9.16 74.73 -8.50
CA ARG A 1233 -7.71 74.71 -8.82
C ARG A 1233 -6.84 75.47 -7.81
N SER A 1234 -7.38 76.41 -7.03
CA SER A 1234 -6.58 77.23 -6.08
C SER A 1234 -6.54 76.68 -4.65
N LYS A 1235 -7.31 75.63 -4.34
CA LYS A 1235 -7.29 74.89 -3.06
C LYS A 1235 -6.55 73.55 -3.13
N LYS A 1236 -5.75 73.34 -4.19
CA LYS A 1236 -4.78 72.23 -4.33
C LYS A 1236 -3.47 72.54 -3.61
#